data_AF-A0A3D2XZC5-F1
#
_entry.id   AF-A0A3D2XZC5-F1
#
_cell.length_a   1.000
_cell.length_b   1.000
_cell.length_c   1.000
_cell.angle_alpha   90.00
_cell.angle_beta   90.00
_cell.angle_gamma   90.00
#
_symmetry.space_group_name_H-M   'P 1'
#
loop_
_entity.id
_entity.type
_entity.pdbx_description
1 polymer ?
#
loop_
_entity_poly.entity_id
_entity_poly.type
_entity_poly.pdbx_seq_one_letter_code
_entity_poly.pdbx_strand_id
1 'polypeptide(L)'
;GISTVASYRSSKLFEAIGISHDVMQMCFKGVTSRIEGASFDDFQQDGINLSRVAWLKRKKMSHGGLLKYVHDGEYHAYNPDVVKTLQKAVVSGEYADYQQYAALVNDRSPSHLRDLMKVLPAGEAVDISEVEPAENLFPRFDTAAMSIGALSPEAHEALAIAMNRLGGQSNSGEGGEDPKRFNTEKNSKIKQVASGRFGVTPHYLVNANVIQIKVAQGAKPGEGGQLPGDKVNKYIAQLRFSVPGVTLISPPPHHDIYSIEDLAQLIFDLKQVNPTALISVKLVSEPGVGTIATGVAKAYADLITISGYDGGTGASPLTSVKYAGSPFELGLSETQQALVENGLRHKVRVQTDGGLKTGLDVIKAAILGAESFGFGTGPMVALGCKYLRICHLNNCATGVATQDDKLRSDHFIGLPEMVMNYFKFVAQEVREIMASMGVRKFDELIGRTELLEVLDGYTAKQNKLDLSPILAKPVAGEHTRLFCSETTNAPLDKGVLNAKMLKDAKEAVVKGCGINLSYPIRNTDRSVGALLSGEIAKHYGNHDMEEMPITVTFKGTAGQSFGVWNAGGLNMYIEGDANDYVGKGMTGGKLVIYPPRKSEFNAHESAIMGNTCLYGATGGKLFAAGRAGERFGVRNSGAIAVVEGVGDNGCEYMTGGIVAVLGPVGINFGAGMTGGFAYLYDEQGDLNSRVNQELVEVLDIDDKVILAEHLRGLINQHYEETGSQFSLDLLHDFANTMKRFKLVKPKTSDVKNLLGHISRSSAELRIQAQ
;
A
#
# COMPACT_ATOMS: atom_id res chain seq x y z
N GLY A 1 -15.17 6.27 6.03
CA GLY A 1 -16.24 5.41 5.47
C GLY A 1 -17.59 5.74 6.06
N ILE A 2 -18.12 6.94 5.77
CA ILE A 2 -19.47 7.34 6.19
C ILE A 2 -20.39 7.13 5.00
N SER A 3 -21.49 6.42 5.18
CA SER A 3 -22.37 6.03 4.07
C SER A 3 -23.46 7.05 3.74
N THR A 4 -23.74 8.04 4.60
CA THR A 4 -24.84 9.01 4.39
C THR A 4 -24.42 10.45 4.62
N VAL A 5 -24.95 11.35 3.77
CA VAL A 5 -24.78 12.81 3.93
C VAL A 5 -25.44 13.31 5.22
N ALA A 6 -26.51 12.65 5.68
CA ALA A 6 -27.18 12.99 6.93
C ALA A 6 -26.24 12.82 8.14
N SER A 7 -25.48 11.73 8.19
CA SER A 7 -24.46 11.52 9.23
C SER A 7 -23.24 12.43 9.07
N TYR A 8 -22.87 12.78 7.83
CA TYR A 8 -21.74 13.68 7.58
C TYR A 8 -22.06 15.14 7.94
N ARG A 9 -23.32 15.57 7.76
CA ARG A 9 -23.76 16.93 8.09
C ARG A 9 -23.46 17.23 9.56
N SER A 10 -22.77 18.33 9.81
CA SER A 10 -22.36 18.77 11.16
C SER A 10 -21.42 17.82 11.92
N SER A 11 -20.80 16.84 11.24
CA SER A 11 -19.80 15.93 11.82
C SER A 11 -18.46 16.61 12.13
N LYS A 12 -18.18 17.76 11.51
CA LYS A 12 -16.95 18.56 11.71
C LYS A 12 -15.66 17.81 11.36
N LEU A 13 -15.74 16.91 10.39
CA LEU A 13 -14.60 16.12 9.88
C LEU A 13 -13.69 16.96 8.96
N PHE A 14 -13.10 18.00 9.55
CA PHE A 14 -12.12 18.90 8.96
C PHE A 14 -11.04 19.21 9.99
N GLU A 15 -9.88 19.64 9.51
CA GLU A 15 -8.89 20.33 10.32
C GLU A 15 -8.75 21.77 9.82
N ALA A 16 -8.78 22.72 10.75
CA ALA A 16 -8.43 24.12 10.49
C ALA A 16 -6.97 24.37 10.88
N ILE A 17 -6.16 24.84 9.94
CA ILE A 17 -4.76 25.17 10.15
C ILE A 17 -4.56 26.67 9.86
N GLY A 18 -4.00 27.41 10.82
CA GLY A 18 -3.72 28.83 10.62
C GLY A 18 -4.94 29.73 10.79
N ILE A 19 -5.88 29.38 11.67
CA ILE A 19 -7.08 30.17 11.99
C ILE A 19 -7.08 30.46 13.49
N SER A 20 -7.29 31.74 13.85
CA SER A 20 -7.31 32.19 15.25
C SER A 20 -8.41 31.54 16.09
N HIS A 21 -8.15 31.47 17.41
CA HIS A 21 -9.07 30.92 18.39
C HIS A 21 -10.48 31.55 18.31
N ASP A 22 -10.57 32.89 18.22
CA ASP A 22 -11.85 33.60 18.22
C ASP A 22 -12.73 33.23 17.02
N VAL A 23 -12.14 33.12 15.83
CA VAL A 23 -12.84 32.66 14.62
C VAL A 23 -13.30 31.21 14.79
N MET A 24 -12.45 30.35 15.33
CA MET A 24 -12.78 28.95 15.59
C MET A 24 -13.94 28.81 16.58
N GLN A 25 -13.94 29.56 17.69
CA GLN A 25 -15.01 29.52 18.69
C GLN A 25 -16.34 30.04 18.15
N MET A 26 -16.32 31.12 17.38
CA MET A 26 -17.55 31.73 16.86
C MET A 26 -18.15 30.94 15.69
N CYS A 27 -17.32 30.50 14.74
CA CYS A 27 -17.78 29.99 13.45
C CYS A 27 -17.68 28.47 13.30
N PHE A 28 -16.69 27.83 13.95
CA PHE A 28 -16.32 26.44 13.69
C PHE A 28 -16.16 25.61 14.97
N LYS A 29 -16.92 25.95 16.02
CA LYS A 29 -16.80 25.33 17.35
C LYS A 29 -16.80 23.81 17.26
N GLY A 30 -15.70 23.17 17.65
CA GLY A 30 -15.51 21.72 17.66
C GLY A 30 -14.86 21.12 16.40
N VAL A 31 -14.49 21.93 15.40
CA VAL A 31 -13.52 21.54 14.37
C VAL A 31 -12.13 21.60 15.00
N THR A 32 -11.29 20.59 14.75
CA THR A 32 -9.92 20.57 15.30
C THR A 32 -9.07 21.67 14.69
N SER A 33 -8.33 22.39 15.53
CA SER A 33 -7.31 23.35 15.10
C SER A 33 -6.11 23.29 16.04
N ARG A 34 -4.97 22.83 15.53
CA ARG A 34 -3.74 22.62 16.32
C ARG A 34 -2.79 23.82 16.30
N ILE A 35 -2.98 24.74 15.34
CA ILE A 35 -2.14 25.92 15.14
C ILE A 35 -3.07 27.11 14.85
N GLU A 36 -2.91 28.17 15.64
CA GLU A 36 -3.63 29.43 15.48
C GLU A 36 -3.18 30.21 14.23
N GLY A 37 -3.80 31.35 13.93
CA GLY A 37 -3.39 32.17 12.80
C GLY A 37 -4.34 33.32 12.49
N ALA A 38 -4.87 33.33 11.27
CA ALA A 38 -5.65 34.44 10.74
C ALA A 38 -6.92 34.73 11.58
N SER A 39 -7.14 36.02 11.83
CA SER A 39 -8.26 36.60 12.56
C SER A 39 -9.32 37.16 11.61
N PHE A 40 -10.46 37.60 12.16
CA PHE A 40 -11.51 38.26 11.38
C PHE A 40 -10.98 39.47 10.60
N ASP A 41 -10.09 40.26 11.20
CA ASP A 41 -9.47 41.42 10.56
C ASP A 41 -8.63 41.03 9.34
N ASP A 42 -7.90 39.91 9.42
CA ASP A 42 -7.09 39.43 8.29
C ASP A 42 -7.98 38.98 7.13
N PHE A 43 -9.06 38.24 7.41
CA PHE A 43 -10.01 37.82 6.39
C PHE A 43 -10.76 39.01 5.78
N GLN A 44 -11.13 40.00 6.59
CA GLN A 44 -11.71 41.25 6.11
C GLN A 44 -10.72 41.99 5.20
N GLN A 45 -9.45 42.09 5.60
CA GLN A 45 -8.42 42.75 4.82
C GLN A 45 -8.14 42.04 3.49
N ASP A 46 -8.11 40.69 3.48
CA ASP A 46 -8.03 39.89 2.26
C ASP A 46 -9.22 40.18 1.33
N GLY A 47 -10.44 40.25 1.88
CA GLY A 47 -11.65 40.62 1.15
C GLY A 47 -11.58 42.03 0.55
N ILE A 48 -11.09 43.02 1.30
CA ILE A 48 -10.86 44.39 0.81
C ILE A 48 -9.84 44.41 -0.32
N ASN A 49 -8.72 43.70 -0.15
CA ASN A 49 -7.66 43.62 -1.16
C ASN A 49 -8.17 42.97 -2.46
N LEU A 50 -8.93 41.88 -2.35
CA LEU A 50 -9.57 41.23 -3.50
C LEU A 50 -10.58 42.15 -4.17
N SER A 51 -11.43 42.84 -3.38
CA SER A 51 -12.44 43.76 -3.91
C SER A 51 -11.82 44.91 -4.71
N ARG A 52 -10.74 45.53 -4.19
CA ARG A 52 -9.98 46.58 -4.90
C ARG A 52 -9.49 46.11 -6.27
N VAL A 53 -9.15 44.83 -6.40
CA VAL A 53 -8.69 44.24 -7.66
C VAL A 53 -9.86 43.89 -8.59
N ALA A 54 -10.90 43.25 -8.06
CA ALA A 54 -12.04 42.72 -8.81
C ALA A 54 -12.85 43.81 -9.53
N TRP A 55 -12.90 45.03 -8.97
CA TRP A 55 -13.64 46.15 -9.56
C TRP A 55 -12.83 46.98 -10.57
N LEU A 56 -11.55 46.68 -10.78
CA LEU A 56 -10.75 47.35 -11.81
C LEU A 56 -11.11 46.80 -13.19
N LYS A 57 -11.91 47.55 -13.96
CA LYS A 57 -12.34 47.19 -15.33
C LYS A 57 -11.21 46.72 -16.25
N ARG A 58 -10.00 47.26 -16.06
CA ARG A 58 -8.80 46.93 -16.86
C ARG A 58 -8.17 45.57 -16.52
N LYS A 59 -8.48 44.99 -15.36
CA LYS A 59 -7.86 43.75 -14.87
C LYS A 59 -8.81 42.58 -15.10
N LYS A 60 -8.43 41.69 -16.02
CA LYS A 60 -9.17 40.45 -16.29
C LYS A 60 -8.82 39.38 -15.23
N MET A 61 -9.66 38.35 -15.17
CA MET A 61 -9.36 37.16 -14.37
C MET A 61 -8.07 36.50 -14.88
N SER A 62 -7.15 36.22 -13.96
CA SER A 62 -5.91 35.50 -14.26
C SER A 62 -6.16 33.99 -14.27
N HIS A 63 -5.34 33.25 -15.02
CA HIS A 63 -5.35 31.78 -14.99
C HIS A 63 -5.03 31.22 -13.59
N GLY A 64 -4.20 31.93 -12.81
CA GLY A 64 -3.71 31.48 -11.51
C GLY A 64 -2.63 30.38 -11.63
N GLY A 65 -1.82 30.24 -10.59
CA GLY A 65 -0.76 29.23 -10.47
C GLY A 65 -1.10 28.09 -9.52
N LEU A 66 -2.20 28.12 -8.75
CA LEU A 66 -2.50 27.13 -7.70
C LEU A 66 -2.29 25.66 -8.10
N LEU A 67 -2.72 25.26 -9.30
CA LEU A 67 -2.66 23.86 -9.76
C LEU A 67 -1.36 23.51 -10.50
N LYS A 68 -0.76 24.47 -11.20
CA LYS A 68 0.45 24.32 -12.00
C LYS A 68 1.23 25.62 -11.97
N TYR A 69 2.55 25.51 -11.93
CA TYR A 69 3.42 26.67 -11.96
C TYR A 69 3.10 27.58 -13.14
N VAL A 70 2.90 28.86 -12.84
CA VAL A 70 2.79 29.97 -13.78
C VAL A 70 3.80 31.01 -13.34
N HIS A 71 4.58 31.56 -14.27
CA HIS A 71 5.52 32.62 -13.97
C HIS A 71 4.78 33.82 -13.33
N ASP A 72 5.36 34.38 -12.27
CA ASP A 72 4.75 35.43 -11.43
C ASP A 72 3.40 35.07 -10.77
N GLY A 73 3.04 33.78 -10.71
CA GLY A 73 1.86 33.26 -10.00
C GLY A 73 2.17 32.79 -8.58
N GLU A 74 1.35 31.87 -8.05
CA GLU A 74 1.62 31.23 -6.76
C GLU A 74 2.98 30.52 -6.74
N TYR A 75 3.69 30.59 -5.60
CA TYR A 75 4.96 29.88 -5.42
C TYR A 75 4.76 28.36 -5.44
N HIS A 76 5.68 27.66 -6.10
CA HIS A 76 5.78 26.20 -6.07
C HIS A 76 7.13 25.77 -5.54
N ALA A 77 7.13 24.84 -4.59
CA ALA A 77 8.34 24.24 -4.02
C ALA A 77 9.20 23.48 -5.05
N TYR A 78 8.60 23.07 -6.17
CA TYR A 78 9.30 22.61 -7.37
C TYR A 78 8.93 23.54 -8.53
N ASN A 79 9.68 24.62 -8.65
CA ASN A 79 9.64 25.57 -9.76
C ASN A 79 10.81 25.30 -10.73
N PRO A 80 10.85 25.95 -11.92
CA PRO A 80 11.89 25.68 -12.92
C PRO A 80 13.32 25.85 -12.42
N ASP A 81 13.59 26.83 -11.54
CA ASP A 81 14.94 27.09 -11.02
C ASP A 81 15.40 25.95 -10.12
N VAL A 82 14.55 25.53 -9.18
CA VAL A 82 14.79 24.38 -8.29
C VAL A 82 15.02 23.09 -9.08
N VAL A 83 14.20 22.85 -10.12
CA VAL A 83 14.33 21.65 -10.98
C VAL A 83 15.65 21.67 -11.75
N LYS A 84 15.99 22.82 -12.37
CA LYS A 84 17.17 22.95 -13.22
C LYS A 84 18.47 22.86 -12.42
N THR A 85 18.55 23.51 -11.26
CA THR A 85 19.75 23.47 -10.41
C THR A 85 19.97 22.09 -9.81
N LEU A 86 18.91 21.40 -9.38
CA LEU A 86 19.03 20.02 -8.93
C LEU A 86 19.57 19.10 -10.03
N GLN A 87 18.99 19.18 -11.24
CA GLN A 87 19.43 18.38 -12.38
C GLN A 87 20.88 18.68 -12.76
N LYS A 88 21.30 19.95 -12.73
CA LYS A 88 22.69 20.34 -12.94
C LYS A 88 23.60 19.66 -11.91
N ALA A 89 23.28 19.75 -10.62
CA ALA A 89 24.08 19.20 -9.53
C ALA A 89 24.27 17.68 -9.64
N VAL A 90 23.20 16.94 -9.90
CA VAL A 90 23.29 15.47 -9.97
C VAL A 90 24.00 14.96 -11.22
N VAL A 91 23.99 15.73 -12.31
CA VAL A 91 24.73 15.44 -13.54
C VAL A 91 26.20 15.79 -13.40
N SER A 92 26.53 16.95 -12.82
CA SER A 92 27.92 17.36 -12.63
C SER A 92 28.64 16.52 -11.58
N GLY A 93 27.91 16.05 -10.56
CA GLY A 93 28.51 15.35 -9.42
C GLY A 93 29.26 16.28 -8.46
N GLU A 94 29.17 17.60 -8.66
CA GLU A 94 29.86 18.61 -7.87
C GLU A 94 28.98 19.16 -6.74
N TYR A 95 29.46 19.10 -5.51
CA TYR A 95 28.71 19.57 -4.34
C TYR A 95 28.41 21.08 -4.39
N ALA A 96 29.28 21.88 -5.01
CA ALA A 96 29.06 23.32 -5.17
C ALA A 96 27.81 23.66 -6.03
N ASP A 97 27.45 22.80 -6.98
CA ASP A 97 26.19 22.95 -7.74
C ASP A 97 24.98 22.55 -6.88
N TYR A 98 25.15 21.55 -6.00
CA TYR A 98 24.11 21.22 -5.02
C TYR A 98 23.85 22.35 -4.04
N GLN A 99 24.90 23.05 -3.57
CA GLN A 99 24.73 24.20 -2.67
C GLN A 99 23.90 25.31 -3.29
N GLN A 100 24.00 25.55 -4.61
CA GLN A 100 23.12 26.48 -5.33
C GLN A 100 21.65 26.02 -5.31
N TYR A 101 21.41 24.72 -5.51
CA TYR A 101 20.08 24.13 -5.37
C TYR A 101 19.55 24.25 -3.93
N ALA A 102 20.37 23.89 -2.94
CA ALA A 102 20.00 23.92 -1.54
C ALA A 102 19.68 25.33 -1.08
N ALA A 103 20.43 26.36 -1.49
CA ALA A 103 20.14 27.76 -1.20
C ALA A 103 18.76 28.19 -1.73
N LEU A 104 18.40 27.83 -2.97
CA LEU A 104 17.07 28.12 -3.53
C LEU A 104 15.93 27.47 -2.73
N VAL A 105 16.20 26.35 -2.08
CA VAL A 105 15.24 25.61 -1.26
C VAL A 105 15.21 26.16 0.16
N ASN A 106 16.36 26.35 0.80
CA ASN A 106 16.51 26.67 2.22
C ASN A 106 16.30 28.16 2.52
N ASP A 107 16.66 29.06 1.59
CA ASP A 107 16.64 30.52 1.80
C ASP A 107 15.38 31.20 1.20
N ARG A 108 14.41 30.40 0.76
CA ARG A 108 13.13 30.89 0.21
C ARG A 108 12.29 31.60 1.28
N SER A 109 11.34 32.42 0.83
CA SER A 109 10.27 32.90 1.73
C SER A 109 9.45 31.72 2.29
N PRO A 110 8.95 31.81 3.53
CA PRO A 110 8.26 30.70 4.17
C PRO A 110 7.08 30.17 3.36
N SER A 111 7.14 28.88 3.08
CA SER A 111 6.17 28.12 2.28
C SER A 111 5.62 26.90 3.02
N HIS A 112 6.36 26.39 4.02
CA HIS A 112 5.95 25.31 4.91
C HIS A 112 6.18 25.73 6.38
N LEU A 113 5.57 25.03 7.33
CA LEU A 113 5.73 25.32 8.76
C LEU A 113 7.20 25.27 9.20
N ARG A 114 7.95 24.28 8.69
CA ARG A 114 9.39 24.16 8.94
C ARG A 114 10.25 25.33 8.44
N ASP A 115 9.75 26.16 7.53
CA ASP A 115 10.48 27.35 7.08
C ASP A 115 10.46 28.47 8.15
N LEU A 116 9.52 28.41 9.11
CA LEU A 116 9.41 29.33 10.25
C LEU A 116 10.14 28.80 11.50
N MET A 117 11.07 27.86 11.33
CA MET A 117 11.87 27.31 12.41
C MET A 117 13.35 27.31 12.01
N LYS A 118 14.22 27.86 12.85
CA LYS A 118 15.68 27.75 12.68
C LYS A 118 16.25 26.71 13.63
N VAL A 119 17.38 26.12 13.21
CA VAL A 119 18.12 25.16 14.02
C VAL A 119 19.06 25.90 14.96
N LEU A 120 19.15 25.43 16.21
CA LEU A 120 20.02 25.97 17.24
C LEU A 120 21.26 25.08 17.46
N PRO A 121 22.40 25.66 17.88
CA PRO A 121 23.54 24.88 18.33
C PRO A 121 23.18 23.99 19.52
N ALA A 122 23.62 22.72 19.49
CA ALA A 122 23.56 21.81 20.64
C ALA A 122 24.80 21.94 21.54
N GLY A 123 25.89 22.50 21.01
CA GLY A 123 27.15 22.75 21.69
C GLY A 123 28.10 23.59 20.81
N GLU A 124 29.39 23.58 21.13
CA GLU A 124 30.40 24.19 20.26
C GLU A 124 30.51 23.42 18.93
N ALA A 125 30.65 24.14 17.83
CA ALA A 125 30.85 23.54 16.52
C ALA A 125 32.07 22.62 16.51
N VAL A 126 31.95 21.49 15.84
CA VAL A 126 33.00 20.46 15.74
C VAL A 126 33.53 20.38 14.32
N ASP A 127 34.72 19.81 14.15
CA ASP A 127 35.21 19.52 12.80
C ASP A 127 34.32 18.45 12.15
N ILE A 128 34.02 18.60 10.86
CA ILE A 128 33.17 17.64 10.14
C ILE A 128 33.74 16.22 10.15
N SER A 129 35.06 16.05 10.32
CA SER A 129 35.69 14.74 10.47
C SER A 129 35.30 14.01 11.76
N GLU A 130 34.83 14.74 12.79
CA GLU A 130 34.28 14.16 14.03
C GLU A 130 32.83 13.69 13.88
N VAL A 131 32.10 14.23 12.90
CA VAL A 131 30.74 13.82 12.58
C VAL A 131 30.76 12.48 11.87
N GLU A 132 29.84 11.60 12.25
CA GLU A 132 29.76 10.27 11.66
C GLU A 132 29.77 10.27 10.12
N PRO A 133 30.37 9.26 9.50
CA PRO A 133 30.55 9.22 8.05
C PRO A 133 29.21 9.15 7.32
N ALA A 134 29.17 9.66 6.08
CA ALA A 134 27.95 9.73 5.27
C ALA A 134 27.31 8.35 5.04
N GLU A 135 28.13 7.30 5.00
CA GLU A 135 27.75 5.90 4.87
C GLU A 135 26.77 5.44 5.97
N ASN A 136 26.85 6.03 7.17
CA ASN A 136 25.93 5.74 8.25
C ASN A 136 24.55 6.43 8.11
N LEU A 137 24.46 7.44 7.22
CA LEU A 137 23.22 8.17 6.97
C LEU A 137 22.37 7.50 5.88
N PHE A 138 22.98 6.87 4.87
CA PHE A 138 22.23 6.25 3.77
C PHE A 138 21.17 5.22 4.19
N PRO A 139 21.39 4.37 5.22
CA PRO A 139 20.34 3.46 5.72
C PRO A 139 19.08 4.16 6.23
N ARG A 140 19.18 5.45 6.58
CA ARG A 140 18.04 6.29 7.01
C ARG A 140 17.29 6.89 5.83
N PHE A 141 17.82 6.80 4.61
CA PHE A 141 17.19 7.34 3.41
C PHE A 141 16.57 6.22 2.58
N ASP A 142 15.34 6.46 2.13
CA ASP A 142 14.75 5.66 1.08
C ASP A 142 14.12 6.49 -0.03
N THR A 143 14.10 5.91 -1.23
CA THR A 143 13.24 6.40 -2.29
C THR A 143 11.82 5.93 -2.00
N ALA A 144 10.92 6.89 -1.78
CA ALA A 144 9.55 6.63 -1.32
C ALA A 144 8.79 5.69 -2.27
N ALA A 145 7.74 5.06 -1.76
CA ALA A 145 6.89 4.11 -2.48
C ALA A 145 6.28 4.71 -3.77
N MET A 146 6.79 4.30 -4.93
CA MET A 146 6.29 4.73 -6.24
C MET A 146 6.17 3.51 -7.16
N SER A 147 4.94 3.13 -7.51
CA SER A 147 4.70 1.85 -8.19
C SER A 147 5.31 1.80 -9.59
N ILE A 148 5.85 0.65 -9.96
CA ILE A 148 5.96 0.26 -11.36
C ILE A 148 4.58 0.32 -12.04
N GLY A 149 4.51 0.95 -13.21
CA GLY A 149 3.26 1.36 -13.85
C GLY A 149 3.05 2.88 -13.75
N ALA A 150 3.10 3.45 -12.55
CA ALA A 150 3.15 4.90 -12.39
C ALA A 150 4.48 5.45 -12.95
N LEU A 151 5.58 4.83 -12.56
CA LEU A 151 6.91 5.04 -13.13
C LEU A 151 7.20 4.03 -14.24
N SER A 152 8.06 4.41 -15.17
CA SER A 152 8.66 3.50 -16.13
C SER A 152 9.54 2.45 -15.42
N PRO A 153 9.70 1.24 -15.98
CA PRO A 153 10.63 0.23 -15.46
C PRO A 153 12.05 0.78 -15.28
N GLU A 154 12.53 1.59 -16.22
CA GLU A 154 13.88 2.15 -16.21
C GLU A 154 14.08 3.12 -15.03
N ALA A 155 13.12 4.02 -14.78
CA ALA A 155 13.17 4.91 -13.63
C ALA A 155 13.10 4.14 -12.31
N HIS A 156 12.21 3.14 -12.24
CA HIS A 156 12.03 2.34 -11.03
C HIS A 156 13.26 1.50 -10.69
N GLU A 157 13.90 0.89 -11.69
CA GLU A 157 15.13 0.12 -11.50
C GLU A 157 16.31 1.04 -11.14
N ALA A 158 16.42 2.22 -11.75
CA ALA A 158 17.50 3.16 -11.46
C ALA A 158 17.50 3.60 -9.99
N LEU A 159 16.33 3.84 -9.40
CA LEU A 159 16.20 4.11 -7.95
C LEU A 159 16.68 2.93 -7.12
N ALA A 160 16.28 1.71 -7.47
CA ALA A 160 16.64 0.53 -6.71
C ALA A 160 18.15 0.29 -6.73
N ILE A 161 18.76 0.38 -7.91
CA ILE A 161 20.21 0.25 -8.09
C ILE A 161 20.95 1.31 -7.26
N ALA A 162 20.55 2.58 -7.36
CA ALA A 162 21.19 3.67 -6.65
C ALA A 162 21.19 3.45 -5.12
N MET A 163 20.03 3.11 -4.57
CA MET A 163 19.88 2.93 -3.12
C MET A 163 20.58 1.67 -2.63
N ASN A 164 20.56 0.59 -3.42
CA ASN A 164 21.27 -0.64 -3.06
C ASN A 164 22.78 -0.46 -3.04
N ARG A 165 23.34 0.27 -4.03
CA ARG A 165 24.78 0.60 -4.08
C ARG A 165 25.22 1.52 -2.93
N LEU A 166 24.37 2.46 -2.49
CA LEU A 166 24.65 3.34 -1.35
C LEU A 166 24.47 2.67 0.01
N GLY A 167 23.78 1.53 0.08
CA GLY A 167 23.40 0.92 1.36
C GLY A 167 22.10 1.45 1.98
N GLY A 168 21.41 2.39 1.30
CA GLY A 168 20.06 2.80 1.63
C GLY A 168 18.99 1.82 1.11
N GLN A 169 17.75 2.29 0.97
CA GLN A 169 16.63 1.44 0.56
C GLN A 169 15.79 2.07 -0.56
N SER A 170 15.17 1.24 -1.38
CA SER A 170 14.13 1.66 -2.32
C SER A 170 12.84 0.89 -2.05
N ASN A 171 11.71 1.48 -2.42
CA ASN A 171 10.39 0.93 -2.17
C ASN A 171 9.66 0.62 -3.49
N SER A 172 9.14 -0.60 -3.61
CA SER A 172 8.46 -1.11 -4.81
C SER A 172 7.16 -0.37 -5.16
N GLY A 173 6.56 0.32 -4.18
CA GLY A 173 5.20 0.81 -4.28
C GLY A 173 4.16 -0.29 -4.51
N GLU A 174 2.93 0.12 -4.84
CA GLU A 174 1.75 -0.75 -4.92
C GLU A 174 1.62 -1.58 -6.21
N GLY A 175 2.68 -1.66 -7.03
CA GLY A 175 2.59 -2.20 -8.40
C GLY A 175 3.02 -3.66 -8.57
N GLY A 176 3.44 -4.33 -7.50
CA GLY A 176 4.21 -5.56 -7.59
C GLY A 176 5.68 -5.30 -7.99
N GLU A 177 6.44 -6.38 -8.16
CA GLU A 177 7.81 -6.31 -8.65
C GLU A 177 8.13 -7.54 -9.49
N ASP A 178 8.86 -7.35 -10.58
CA ASP A 178 9.28 -8.44 -11.46
C ASP A 178 10.23 -9.39 -10.73
N PRO A 179 9.91 -10.70 -10.66
CA PRO A 179 10.79 -11.69 -10.02
C PRO A 179 12.20 -11.74 -10.59
N LYS A 180 12.42 -11.31 -11.84
CA LYS A 180 13.76 -11.20 -12.46
C LYS A 180 14.68 -10.22 -11.73
N ARG A 181 14.12 -9.29 -10.94
CA ARG A 181 14.88 -8.33 -10.14
C ARG A 181 15.39 -8.95 -8.84
N PHE A 182 14.76 -10.03 -8.36
CA PHE A 182 15.16 -10.68 -7.12
C PHE A 182 16.58 -11.23 -7.26
N ASN A 183 17.36 -11.20 -6.18
CA ASN A 183 18.79 -11.54 -6.16
C ASN A 183 19.70 -10.67 -7.05
N THR A 184 19.24 -9.52 -7.52
CA THR A 184 20.06 -8.53 -8.24
C THR A 184 20.08 -7.18 -7.51
N GLU A 185 20.97 -6.28 -7.90
CA GLU A 185 20.97 -4.90 -7.39
C GLU A 185 19.71 -4.09 -7.78
N LYS A 186 18.83 -4.64 -8.62
CA LYS A 186 17.55 -4.03 -8.98
C LYS A 186 16.44 -4.33 -7.97
N ASN A 187 16.63 -5.26 -7.02
CA ASN A 187 15.59 -5.62 -6.06
C ASN A 187 15.28 -4.44 -5.12
N SER A 188 14.02 -4.06 -4.96
CA SER A 188 13.65 -3.08 -3.93
C SER A 188 13.64 -3.72 -2.54
N LYS A 189 14.44 -3.19 -1.61
CA LYS A 189 14.52 -3.70 -0.22
C LYS A 189 13.21 -3.52 0.55
N ILE A 190 12.43 -2.50 0.22
CA ILE A 190 11.10 -2.27 0.79
C ILE A 190 10.05 -2.74 -0.21
N LYS A 191 9.15 -3.62 0.24
CA LYS A 191 8.07 -4.19 -0.57
C LYS A 191 6.73 -3.75 0.01
N GLN A 192 5.89 -3.08 -0.77
CA GLN A 192 4.62 -2.55 -0.29
C GLN A 192 3.49 -3.59 -0.37
N VAL A 193 2.59 -3.57 0.61
CA VAL A 193 1.31 -4.28 0.63
C VAL A 193 0.21 -3.22 0.74
N ALA A 194 -0.55 -3.03 -0.34
CA ALA A 194 -1.63 -2.05 -0.44
C ALA A 194 -2.97 -2.75 -0.73
N SER A 195 -4.09 -2.04 -0.66
CA SER A 195 -5.47 -2.57 -0.81
C SER A 195 -5.72 -3.35 -2.11
N GLY A 196 -5.04 -3.01 -3.21
CA GLY A 196 -5.19 -3.76 -4.47
C GLY A 196 -4.56 -5.17 -4.44
N ARG A 197 -3.65 -5.44 -3.50
CA ARG A 197 -2.79 -6.64 -3.42
C ARG A 197 -2.08 -6.99 -4.73
N PHE A 198 -1.83 -6.01 -5.58
CA PHE A 198 -1.18 -6.22 -6.86
C PHE A 198 0.25 -6.74 -6.66
N GLY A 199 0.54 -7.89 -7.29
CA GLY A 199 1.87 -8.52 -7.25
C GLY A 199 2.31 -9.03 -5.88
N VAL A 200 1.42 -9.05 -4.87
CA VAL A 200 1.75 -9.52 -3.52
C VAL A 200 1.67 -11.04 -3.50
N THR A 201 2.83 -11.70 -3.57
CA THR A 201 2.98 -13.16 -3.55
C THR A 201 3.96 -13.56 -2.43
N PRO A 202 3.98 -14.80 -1.94
CA PRO A 202 4.98 -15.24 -0.96
C PRO A 202 6.41 -15.02 -1.47
N HIS A 203 6.71 -15.28 -2.76
CA HIS A 203 8.04 -15.02 -3.32
C HIS A 203 8.40 -13.52 -3.33
N TYR A 204 7.43 -12.64 -3.58
CA TYR A 204 7.63 -11.20 -3.45
C TYR A 204 7.92 -10.77 -1.99
N LEU A 205 7.21 -11.34 -1.02
CA LEU A 205 7.32 -10.99 0.40
C LEU A 205 8.64 -11.49 1.02
N VAL A 206 9.13 -12.66 0.65
CA VAL A 206 10.41 -13.21 1.18
C VAL A 206 11.65 -12.51 0.64
N ASN A 207 11.51 -11.76 -0.46
CA ASN A 207 12.58 -10.93 -1.05
C ASN A 207 12.59 -9.48 -0.51
N ALA A 208 11.92 -9.23 0.61
CA ALA A 208 11.86 -7.94 1.30
C ALA A 208 12.75 -7.91 2.55
N ASN A 209 13.39 -6.76 2.80
CA ASN A 209 13.99 -6.42 4.11
C ASN A 209 12.96 -5.68 5.00
N VAL A 210 12.10 -4.89 4.37
CA VAL A 210 10.98 -4.22 5.03
C VAL A 210 9.73 -4.45 4.21
N ILE A 211 8.63 -4.82 4.86
CA ILE A 211 7.31 -4.89 4.22
C ILE A 211 6.48 -3.72 4.73
N GLN A 212 6.04 -2.84 3.82
CA GLN A 212 5.27 -1.66 4.18
C GLN A 212 3.78 -1.87 3.91
N ILE A 213 2.97 -1.88 4.95
CA ILE A 213 1.50 -1.81 4.87
C ILE A 213 1.14 -0.36 4.54
N LYS A 214 0.55 -0.15 3.37
CA LYS A 214 0.11 1.17 2.92
C LYS A 214 -1.35 1.42 3.30
N VAL A 215 -1.57 1.98 4.48
CA VAL A 215 -2.93 2.40 4.89
C VAL A 215 -3.37 3.61 4.06
N ALA A 216 -2.46 4.59 3.87
CA ALA A 216 -2.77 5.81 3.14
C ALA A 216 -1.52 6.44 2.49
N GLN A 217 -1.74 7.49 1.70
CA GLN A 217 -0.68 8.37 1.17
C GLN A 217 -1.12 9.84 1.19
N GLY A 218 -0.19 10.76 1.41
CA GLY A 218 -0.50 12.18 1.62
C GLY A 218 -1.32 12.83 0.49
N ALA A 219 -1.07 12.47 -0.76
CA ALA A 219 -1.78 13.04 -1.91
C ALA A 219 -3.27 12.65 -1.99
N LYS A 220 -3.68 11.56 -1.34
CA LYS A 220 -5.06 11.04 -1.36
C LYS A 220 -5.33 10.10 -0.18
N PRO A 221 -5.43 10.62 1.05
CA PRO A 221 -5.44 9.80 2.26
C PRO A 221 -6.67 8.89 2.37
N GLY A 222 -7.84 9.38 1.96
CA GLY A 222 -9.12 8.65 2.04
C GLY A 222 -9.43 7.72 0.86
N GLU A 223 -8.46 7.44 -0.02
CA GLU A 223 -8.69 6.76 -1.30
C GLU A 223 -7.61 5.72 -1.63
N GLY A 224 -7.91 4.86 -2.61
CA GLY A 224 -6.99 3.85 -3.13
C GLY A 224 -6.01 4.33 -4.20
N GLY A 225 -5.09 3.43 -4.55
CA GLY A 225 -4.23 3.53 -5.72
C GLY A 225 -5.01 3.76 -7.02
N GLN A 226 -4.40 4.48 -7.98
CA GLN A 226 -5.01 4.73 -9.29
C GLN A 226 -3.95 4.58 -10.38
N LEU A 227 -4.23 3.73 -11.36
CA LEU A 227 -3.43 3.61 -12.58
C LEU A 227 -4.35 3.61 -13.80
N PRO A 228 -4.29 4.66 -14.65
CA PRO A 228 -5.07 4.73 -15.89
C PRO A 228 -4.81 3.53 -16.81
N GLY A 229 -5.86 3.03 -17.48
CA GLY A 229 -5.80 1.86 -18.35
C GLY A 229 -4.75 1.93 -19.46
N ASP A 230 -4.51 3.13 -20.01
CA ASP A 230 -3.46 3.37 -21.03
C ASP A 230 -2.04 3.09 -20.52
N LYS A 231 -1.84 3.04 -19.19
CA LYS A 231 -0.59 2.65 -18.54
C LYS A 231 -0.56 1.18 -18.14
N VAL A 232 -1.63 0.43 -18.37
CA VAL A 232 -1.74 -1.00 -18.06
C VAL A 232 -1.43 -1.78 -19.34
N ASN A 233 -0.18 -1.70 -19.79
CA ASN A 233 0.30 -2.54 -20.89
C ASN A 233 0.41 -4.01 -20.43
N LYS A 234 0.76 -4.93 -21.35
CA LYS A 234 0.87 -6.37 -21.05
C LYS A 234 1.81 -6.67 -19.89
N TYR A 235 2.93 -5.96 -19.80
CA TYR A 235 3.92 -6.13 -18.74
C TYR A 235 3.36 -5.74 -17.37
N ILE A 236 2.74 -4.55 -17.26
CA ILE A 236 2.10 -4.10 -16.03
C ILE A 236 0.94 -5.00 -15.64
N ALA A 237 0.13 -5.43 -16.61
CA ALA A 237 -0.99 -6.33 -16.37
C ALA A 237 -0.52 -7.67 -15.76
N GLN A 238 0.57 -8.22 -16.29
CA GLN A 238 1.20 -9.45 -15.79
C GLN A 238 1.70 -9.31 -14.35
N LEU A 239 2.45 -8.24 -14.04
CA LEU A 239 2.96 -8.01 -12.67
C LEU A 239 1.83 -7.87 -11.63
N ARG A 240 0.70 -7.33 -12.07
CA ARG A 240 -0.45 -7.04 -11.20
C ARG A 240 -1.51 -8.13 -11.20
N PHE A 241 -1.34 -9.21 -11.96
CA PHE A 241 -2.37 -10.23 -12.16
C PHE A 241 -3.73 -9.62 -12.56
N SER A 242 -3.67 -8.73 -13.56
CA SER A 242 -4.80 -7.92 -14.02
C SER A 242 -4.95 -7.98 -15.53
N VAL A 243 -5.96 -7.29 -16.07
CA VAL A 243 -6.29 -7.29 -17.49
C VAL A 243 -5.64 -6.10 -18.22
N PRO A 244 -4.92 -6.33 -19.34
CA PRO A 244 -4.34 -5.24 -20.13
C PRO A 244 -5.38 -4.19 -20.56
N GLY A 245 -5.00 -2.92 -20.50
CA GLY A 245 -5.83 -1.77 -20.92
C GLY A 245 -6.92 -1.37 -19.93
N VAL A 246 -7.14 -2.14 -18.85
CA VAL A 246 -8.17 -1.84 -17.86
C VAL A 246 -7.61 -0.90 -16.80
N THR A 247 -8.33 0.19 -16.52
CA THR A 247 -7.99 1.12 -15.43
C THR A 247 -8.04 0.40 -14.08
N LEU A 248 -6.98 0.52 -13.29
CA LEU A 248 -6.89 -0.07 -11.97
C LEU A 248 -7.14 1.01 -10.91
N ILE A 249 -8.32 0.94 -10.30
CA ILE A 249 -8.66 1.71 -9.09
C ILE A 249 -8.65 0.71 -7.94
N SER A 250 -7.72 0.86 -7.00
CA SER A 250 -7.69 0.00 -5.82
C SER A 250 -8.85 0.37 -4.89
N PRO A 251 -9.38 -0.60 -4.12
CA PRO A 251 -10.33 -0.30 -3.05
C PRO A 251 -9.72 0.75 -2.10
N PRO A 252 -10.50 1.71 -1.58
CA PRO A 252 -9.99 2.63 -0.57
C PRO A 252 -9.49 1.92 0.70
N PRO A 253 -10.24 0.98 1.31
CA PRO A 253 -9.74 0.25 2.47
C PRO A 253 -8.93 -0.99 2.06
N HIS A 254 -8.08 -1.43 2.98
CA HIS A 254 -7.67 -2.83 3.02
C HIS A 254 -8.87 -3.66 3.52
N HIS A 255 -9.35 -4.61 2.72
CA HIS A 255 -10.51 -5.43 3.14
C HIS A 255 -10.20 -6.40 4.30
N ASP A 256 -8.93 -6.54 4.67
CA ASP A 256 -8.42 -7.26 5.84
C ASP A 256 -7.93 -6.32 6.95
N ILE A 257 -8.33 -5.04 6.93
CA ILE A 257 -8.07 -4.07 7.99
C ILE A 257 -9.32 -3.19 8.17
N TYR A 258 -10.24 -3.60 9.05
CA TYR A 258 -11.37 -2.76 9.46
C TYR A 258 -11.24 -2.22 10.88
N SER A 259 -10.25 -2.70 11.61
CA SER A 259 -9.97 -2.37 12.99
C SER A 259 -8.47 -2.47 13.28
N ILE A 260 -8.06 -2.11 14.51
CA ILE A 260 -6.66 -2.16 14.90
C ILE A 260 -6.18 -3.61 15.12
N GLU A 261 -7.07 -4.49 15.55
CA GLU A 261 -6.82 -5.92 15.71
C GLU A 261 -6.64 -6.61 14.35
N ASP A 262 -7.33 -6.15 13.31
CA ASP A 262 -7.11 -6.64 11.94
C ASP A 262 -5.75 -6.20 11.38
N LEU A 263 -5.34 -4.95 11.67
CA LEU A 263 -3.98 -4.51 11.34
C LEU A 263 -2.94 -5.37 12.07
N ALA A 264 -3.16 -5.67 13.35
CA ALA A 264 -2.28 -6.58 14.10
C ALA A 264 -2.25 -7.98 13.48
N GLN A 265 -3.38 -8.47 12.96
CA GLN A 265 -3.44 -9.74 12.24
C GLN A 265 -2.65 -9.71 10.93
N LEU A 266 -2.75 -8.65 10.12
CA LEU A 266 -1.92 -8.52 8.91
C LEU A 266 -0.42 -8.40 9.25
N ILE A 267 -0.05 -7.63 10.27
CA ILE A 267 1.34 -7.56 10.75
C ILE A 267 1.84 -8.95 11.14
N PHE A 268 1.01 -9.72 11.85
CA PHE A 268 1.32 -11.09 12.22
C PHE A 268 1.48 -11.99 10.97
N ASP A 269 0.55 -11.95 10.01
CA ASP A 269 0.64 -12.70 8.74
C ASP A 269 1.97 -12.43 8.01
N LEU A 270 2.38 -11.16 7.93
CA LEU A 270 3.60 -10.75 7.24
C LEU A 270 4.87 -11.20 7.97
N LYS A 271 4.90 -11.12 9.32
CA LYS A 271 6.00 -11.66 10.12
C LYS A 271 6.05 -13.19 10.08
N GLN A 272 4.92 -13.88 9.88
CA GLN A 272 4.92 -15.33 9.72
C GLN A 272 5.50 -15.75 8.36
N VAL A 273 5.12 -15.12 7.25
CA VAL A 273 5.67 -15.49 5.92
C VAL A 273 7.12 -15.05 5.72
N ASN A 274 7.53 -13.92 6.29
CA ASN A 274 8.93 -13.48 6.28
C ASN A 274 9.36 -13.02 7.70
N PRO A 275 9.87 -13.95 8.53
CA PRO A 275 10.32 -13.64 9.89
C PRO A 275 11.53 -12.69 9.98
N THR A 276 12.21 -12.45 8.86
CA THR A 276 13.40 -11.58 8.81
C THR A 276 13.08 -10.16 8.38
N ALA A 277 11.90 -9.91 7.82
CA ALA A 277 11.50 -8.57 7.41
C ALA A 277 10.96 -7.74 8.59
N LEU A 278 11.26 -6.45 8.57
CA LEU A 278 10.61 -5.47 9.43
C LEU A 278 9.26 -5.05 8.82
N ILE A 279 8.27 -4.77 9.66
CA ILE A 279 6.95 -4.33 9.19
C ILE A 279 6.78 -2.82 9.43
N SER A 280 6.58 -2.08 8.34
CA SER A 280 6.29 -0.65 8.34
C SER A 280 4.80 -0.41 8.12
N VAL A 281 4.20 0.53 8.84
CA VAL A 281 2.83 1.00 8.58
C VAL A 281 2.87 2.45 8.13
N LYS A 282 2.41 2.70 6.90
CA LYS A 282 2.38 4.04 6.31
C LYS A 282 1.03 4.72 6.57
N LEU A 283 1.07 5.76 7.38
CA LEU A 283 -0.04 6.63 7.75
C LEU A 283 0.13 8.01 7.09
N VAL A 284 -0.90 8.84 7.18
CA VAL A 284 -0.86 10.24 6.76
C VAL A 284 -1.05 11.12 7.99
N SER A 285 -0.35 12.25 8.02
CA SER A 285 -0.55 13.29 9.02
C SER A 285 -1.97 13.82 8.96
N GLU A 286 -2.71 13.65 10.04
CA GLU A 286 -4.03 14.22 10.31
C GLU A 286 -4.25 14.26 11.83
N PRO A 287 -5.26 14.98 12.36
CA PRO A 287 -5.54 14.99 13.79
C PRO A 287 -5.85 13.59 14.34
N GLY A 288 -5.17 13.19 15.41
CA GLY A 288 -5.35 11.88 16.06
C GLY A 288 -4.39 10.80 15.53
N VAL A 289 -3.53 11.12 14.57
CA VAL A 289 -2.52 10.18 14.05
C VAL A 289 -1.59 9.67 15.15
N GLY A 290 -1.30 10.46 16.19
CA GLY A 290 -0.51 10.01 17.33
C GLY A 290 -1.20 8.90 18.12
N THR A 291 -2.52 9.00 18.30
CA THR A 291 -3.33 7.93 18.92
C THR A 291 -3.27 6.66 18.08
N ILE A 292 -3.47 6.79 16.76
CA ILE A 292 -3.36 5.66 15.83
C ILE A 292 -1.97 5.02 15.91
N ALA A 293 -0.90 5.82 15.94
CA ALA A 293 0.47 5.35 16.03
C ALA A 293 0.73 4.51 17.29
N THR A 294 0.14 4.86 18.44
CA THR A 294 0.24 4.01 19.64
C THR A 294 -0.46 2.66 19.45
N GLY A 295 -1.61 2.63 18.79
CA GLY A 295 -2.29 1.40 18.40
C GLY A 295 -1.42 0.55 17.47
N VAL A 296 -0.81 1.17 16.46
CA VAL A 296 0.10 0.51 15.50
C VAL A 296 1.32 -0.09 16.19
N ALA A 297 1.91 0.63 17.15
CA ALA A 297 3.02 0.10 17.96
C ALA A 297 2.58 -1.11 18.81
N LYS A 298 1.38 -1.08 19.40
CA LYS A 298 0.80 -2.22 20.13
C LYS A 298 0.40 -3.38 19.23
N ALA A 299 0.16 -3.12 17.95
CA ALA A 299 -0.07 -4.10 16.90
C ALA A 299 1.23 -4.72 16.34
N TYR A 300 2.37 -4.44 16.98
CA TYR A 300 3.68 -5.05 16.69
C TYR A 300 4.36 -4.59 15.40
N ALA A 301 4.00 -3.41 14.87
CA ALA A 301 4.76 -2.79 13.78
C ALA A 301 6.17 -2.46 14.27
N ASP A 302 7.16 -2.55 13.38
CA ASP A 302 8.56 -2.20 13.66
C ASP A 302 8.86 -0.76 13.23
N LEU A 303 8.16 -0.25 12.21
CA LEU A 303 8.26 1.12 11.72
C LEU A 303 6.89 1.77 11.53
N ILE A 304 6.82 3.08 11.74
CA ILE A 304 5.65 3.91 11.44
C ILE A 304 6.09 5.04 10.51
N THR A 305 5.50 5.14 9.32
CA THR A 305 5.76 6.25 8.39
C THR A 305 4.64 7.27 8.48
N ILE A 306 4.98 8.52 8.80
CA ILE A 306 4.04 9.65 8.77
C ILE A 306 4.25 10.45 7.49
N SER A 307 3.28 10.40 6.58
CA SER A 307 3.32 11.17 5.34
C SER A 307 2.65 12.53 5.47
N GLY A 308 3.32 13.58 5.02
CA GLY A 308 2.72 14.91 4.84
C GLY A 308 1.77 14.99 3.64
N TYR A 309 0.83 15.93 3.67
CA TYR A 309 -0.10 16.23 2.57
C TYR A 309 0.58 16.54 1.22
N ASP A 310 1.82 17.03 1.26
CA ASP A 310 2.62 17.47 0.11
C ASP A 310 3.37 16.30 -0.58
N GLY A 311 3.04 15.06 -0.25
CA GLY A 311 3.49 13.87 -0.96
C GLY A 311 3.11 13.85 -2.45
N GLY A 312 3.99 13.34 -3.30
CA GLY A 312 3.74 13.20 -4.74
C GLY A 312 2.75 12.08 -5.10
N THR A 313 2.20 12.13 -6.30
CA THR A 313 1.36 11.05 -6.86
C THR A 313 1.43 11.01 -8.39
N GLY A 314 1.33 9.81 -8.96
CA GLY A 314 1.21 9.63 -10.41
C GLY A 314 -0.20 9.96 -10.94
N ALA A 315 -1.24 9.69 -10.14
CA ALA A 315 -2.64 9.95 -10.47
C ALA A 315 -3.50 10.05 -9.19
N SER A 316 -4.30 11.12 -9.10
CA SER A 316 -5.21 11.39 -7.97
C SER A 316 -6.18 12.51 -8.35
N PRO A 317 -7.38 12.56 -7.74
CA PRO A 317 -8.26 13.72 -7.85
C PRO A 317 -7.57 14.99 -7.36
N LEU A 318 -7.78 16.10 -8.08
CA LEU A 318 -7.20 17.40 -7.70
C LEU A 318 -7.67 17.89 -6.33
N THR A 319 -8.89 17.54 -5.94
CA THR A 319 -9.45 17.86 -4.63
C THR A 319 -8.61 17.25 -3.51
N SER A 320 -8.26 15.97 -3.63
CA SER A 320 -7.53 15.23 -2.61
C SER A 320 -6.09 15.76 -2.47
N VAL A 321 -5.43 16.03 -3.60
CA VAL A 321 -4.08 16.62 -3.64
C VAL A 321 -4.01 18.00 -2.96
N LYS A 322 -5.12 18.74 -2.92
CA LYS A 322 -5.15 20.11 -2.39
C LYS A 322 -5.78 20.25 -1.01
N TYR A 323 -6.67 19.34 -0.62
CA TYR A 323 -7.56 19.55 0.52
C TYR A 323 -7.64 18.36 1.48
N ALA A 324 -6.81 17.32 1.30
CA ALA A 324 -6.76 16.18 2.21
C ALA A 324 -5.36 15.96 2.77
N GLY A 325 -5.29 15.62 4.07
CA GLY A 325 -4.05 15.46 4.82
C GLY A 325 -3.50 16.78 5.37
N SER A 326 -2.55 16.67 6.30
CA SER A 326 -1.95 17.78 7.03
C SER A 326 -0.42 17.81 6.84
N PRO A 327 0.27 18.93 7.17
CA PRO A 327 1.73 19.00 7.18
C PRO A 327 2.35 17.88 8.00
N PHE A 328 3.48 17.31 7.56
CA PHE A 328 4.12 16.22 8.30
C PHE A 328 4.63 16.70 9.66
N GLU A 329 5.00 17.97 9.81
CA GLU A 329 5.50 18.56 11.06
C GLU A 329 4.49 18.38 12.20
N LEU A 330 3.19 18.51 11.89
CA LEU A 330 2.09 18.30 12.85
C LEU A 330 1.93 16.83 13.23
N GLY A 331 1.81 15.94 12.24
CA GLY A 331 1.59 14.52 12.49
C GLY A 331 2.81 13.83 13.11
N LEU A 332 4.02 14.26 12.74
CA LEU A 332 5.28 13.71 13.24
C LEU A 332 5.48 14.08 14.72
N SER A 333 5.28 15.35 15.08
CA SER A 333 5.36 15.80 16.48
C SER A 333 4.28 15.13 17.34
N GLU A 334 3.03 15.05 16.87
CA GLU A 334 1.95 14.35 17.58
C GLU A 334 2.28 12.86 17.78
N THR A 335 2.83 12.20 16.77
CA THR A 335 3.27 10.79 16.84
C THR A 335 4.40 10.60 17.84
N GLN A 336 5.42 11.46 17.78
CA GLN A 336 6.55 11.46 18.72
C GLN A 336 6.05 11.62 20.15
N GLN A 337 5.21 12.62 20.40
CA GLN A 337 4.67 12.93 21.72
C GLN A 337 3.85 11.76 22.28
N ALA A 338 2.86 11.28 21.51
CA ALA A 338 1.98 10.20 21.95
C ALA A 338 2.73 8.89 22.22
N LEU A 339 3.70 8.52 21.38
CA LEU A 339 4.50 7.30 21.58
C LEU A 339 5.40 7.39 22.82
N VAL A 340 5.98 8.56 23.10
CA VAL A 340 6.83 8.76 24.28
C VAL A 340 5.98 8.70 25.55
N GLU A 341 4.88 9.44 25.60
CA GLU A 341 3.98 9.52 26.76
C GLU A 341 3.34 8.17 27.10
N ASN A 342 3.10 7.32 26.11
CA ASN A 342 2.56 5.97 26.31
C ASN A 342 3.64 4.88 26.53
N GLY A 343 4.92 5.25 26.61
CA GLY A 343 6.00 4.29 26.85
C GLY A 343 6.24 3.30 25.69
N LEU A 344 5.94 3.71 24.45
CA LEU A 344 6.01 2.86 23.25
C LEU A 344 7.09 3.27 22.25
N ARG A 345 7.66 4.48 22.39
CA ARG A 345 8.58 5.05 21.39
C ARG A 345 9.85 4.23 21.13
N HIS A 346 10.32 3.50 22.14
CA HIS A 346 11.52 2.65 22.04
C HIS A 346 11.33 1.40 21.16
N LYS A 347 10.08 1.01 20.86
CA LYS A 347 9.73 -0.21 20.10
C LYS A 347 9.64 -0.01 18.60
N VAL A 348 9.42 1.22 18.15
CA VAL A 348 9.09 1.53 16.76
C VAL A 348 10.03 2.60 16.22
N ARG A 349 10.52 2.42 14.99
CA ARG A 349 11.21 3.52 14.29
C ARG A 349 10.19 4.41 13.62
N VAL A 350 10.33 5.73 13.79
CA VAL A 350 9.44 6.68 13.11
C VAL A 350 10.11 7.19 11.85
N GLN A 351 9.45 7.03 10.72
CA GLN A 351 9.85 7.58 9.43
C GLN A 351 8.94 8.76 9.08
N THR A 352 9.46 9.75 8.36
CA THR A 352 8.61 10.76 7.71
C THR A 352 8.90 10.88 6.21
N ASP A 353 7.89 11.22 5.43
CA ASP A 353 8.01 11.72 4.06
C ASP A 353 7.01 12.86 3.83
N GLY A 354 7.09 13.52 2.67
CA GLY A 354 6.29 14.70 2.36
C GLY A 354 7.17 15.92 2.14
N GLY A 355 7.46 16.21 0.87
CA GLY A 355 8.18 17.41 0.46
C GLY A 355 9.61 17.60 0.99
N LEU A 356 10.26 16.57 1.55
CA LEU A 356 11.68 16.62 1.92
C LEU A 356 12.57 16.78 0.67
N LYS A 357 13.53 17.71 0.72
CA LYS A 357 14.36 18.12 -0.43
C LYS A 357 15.85 18.21 -0.10
N THR A 358 16.20 18.73 1.08
CA THR A 358 17.58 19.06 1.49
C THR A 358 17.96 18.39 2.80
N GLY A 359 19.25 18.45 3.16
CA GLY A 359 19.74 18.04 4.46
C GLY A 359 19.12 18.83 5.61
N LEU A 360 18.79 20.12 5.41
CA LEU A 360 18.08 20.90 6.43
C LEU A 360 16.68 20.35 6.75
N ASP A 361 15.94 19.88 5.73
CA ASP A 361 14.65 19.22 5.95
C ASP A 361 14.82 17.95 6.81
N VAL A 362 15.89 17.16 6.56
CA VAL A 362 16.22 15.95 7.34
C VAL A 362 16.52 16.28 8.79
N ILE A 363 17.36 17.29 9.06
CA ILE A 363 17.71 17.72 10.43
C ILE A 363 16.47 18.16 11.20
N LYS A 364 15.63 19.00 10.58
CA LYS A 364 14.38 19.47 11.22
C LYS A 364 13.43 18.31 11.51
N ALA A 365 13.25 17.40 10.55
CA ALA A 365 12.44 16.21 10.76
C ALA A 365 13.00 15.29 11.87
N ALA A 366 14.32 15.14 11.96
CA ALA A 366 14.97 14.38 13.03
C ALA A 366 14.68 14.99 14.40
N ILE A 367 14.84 16.31 14.54
CA ILE A 367 14.54 17.04 15.78
C ILE A 367 13.08 16.86 16.20
N LEU A 368 12.15 16.78 15.24
CA LEU A 368 10.73 16.50 15.51
C LEU A 368 10.41 15.02 15.83
N GLY A 369 11.38 14.11 15.69
CA GLY A 369 11.28 12.71 16.14
C GLY A 369 11.50 11.64 15.08
N ALA A 370 11.78 11.99 13.82
CA ALA A 370 12.01 11.00 12.77
C ALA A 370 13.43 10.37 12.84
N GLU A 371 13.53 9.09 12.51
CA GLU A 371 14.77 8.31 12.43
C GLU A 371 15.16 7.95 10.99
N SER A 372 14.18 7.91 10.09
CA SER A 372 14.36 7.68 8.65
C SER A 372 13.47 8.60 7.80
N PHE A 373 13.82 8.75 6.53
CA PHE A 373 13.35 9.83 5.66
C PHE A 373 13.09 9.30 4.26
N GLY A 374 11.83 9.41 3.82
CA GLY A 374 11.41 9.01 2.48
C GLY A 374 11.44 10.17 1.48
N PHE A 375 12.04 9.94 0.31
CA PHE A 375 12.16 10.92 -0.76
C PHE A 375 11.50 10.42 -2.05
N GLY A 376 10.42 11.07 -2.47
CA GLY A 376 9.72 10.74 -3.73
C GLY A 376 10.14 11.65 -4.88
N THR A 377 9.71 12.91 -4.83
CA THR A 377 9.88 13.85 -5.96
C THR A 377 11.33 14.24 -6.22
N GLY A 378 12.17 14.42 -5.19
CA GLY A 378 13.58 14.77 -5.35
C GLY A 378 14.34 13.79 -6.26
N PRO A 379 14.37 12.48 -5.93
CA PRO A 379 14.96 11.45 -6.79
C PRO A 379 14.36 11.37 -8.20
N MET A 380 13.06 11.64 -8.37
CA MET A 380 12.46 11.72 -9.71
C MET A 380 12.97 12.90 -10.54
N VAL A 381 13.14 14.07 -9.91
CA VAL A 381 13.75 15.23 -10.57
C VAL A 381 15.21 14.94 -10.90
N ALA A 382 15.93 14.26 -10.00
CA ALA A 382 17.31 13.81 -10.24
C ALA A 382 17.42 12.87 -11.45
N LEU A 383 16.43 11.98 -11.68
CA LEU A 383 16.36 11.13 -12.88
C LEU A 383 15.88 11.86 -14.15
N GLY A 384 15.62 13.17 -14.10
CA GLY A 384 15.26 13.96 -15.27
C GLY A 384 13.81 14.46 -15.33
N CYS A 385 12.98 14.23 -14.30
CA CYS A 385 11.62 14.77 -14.27
C CYS A 385 11.62 16.32 -14.35
N LYS A 386 10.91 16.87 -15.34
CA LYS A 386 10.69 18.33 -15.52
C LYS A 386 9.49 18.89 -14.75
N TYR A 387 8.87 18.09 -13.89
CA TYR A 387 7.74 18.46 -13.04
C TYR A 387 6.51 19.05 -13.78
N LEU A 388 6.21 18.55 -14.98
CA LEU A 388 5.13 19.02 -15.86
C LEU A 388 3.70 18.64 -15.39
N ARG A 389 3.59 17.74 -14.40
CA ARG A 389 2.31 17.25 -13.82
C ARG A 389 1.37 16.61 -14.86
N ILE A 390 1.95 15.78 -15.74
CA ILE A 390 1.24 15.00 -16.77
C ILE A 390 1.41 13.48 -16.58
N CYS A 391 1.82 13.04 -15.39
CA CYS A 391 2.16 11.64 -15.08
C CYS A 391 1.00 10.65 -15.33
N HIS A 392 -0.23 11.11 -15.18
CA HIS A 392 -1.47 10.35 -15.39
C HIS A 392 -1.82 10.18 -16.86
N LEU A 393 -1.28 11.00 -17.77
CA LEU A 393 -1.63 11.02 -19.20
C LEU A 393 -0.80 10.05 -20.04
N ASN A 394 0.11 9.29 -19.43
CA ASN A 394 1.06 8.41 -20.11
C ASN A 394 2.01 9.09 -21.11
N ASN A 395 2.04 10.43 -21.20
CA ASN A 395 2.81 11.19 -22.18
C ASN A 395 4.01 11.94 -21.56
N CYS A 396 4.67 11.30 -20.58
CA CYS A 396 5.81 11.91 -19.89
C CYS A 396 6.94 12.23 -20.87
N ALA A 397 7.22 13.53 -21.06
CA ALA A 397 8.21 14.03 -22.02
C ALA A 397 9.68 13.68 -21.71
N THR A 398 9.95 12.92 -20.64
CA THR A 398 11.29 12.53 -20.19
C THR A 398 11.39 11.04 -19.88
N GLY A 399 10.39 10.24 -20.29
CA GLY A 399 10.43 8.77 -20.10
C GLY A 399 10.33 8.29 -18.63
N VAL A 400 10.10 9.18 -17.66
CA VAL A 400 10.08 8.82 -16.21
C VAL A 400 8.75 8.21 -15.77
N ALA A 401 7.62 8.83 -16.11
CA ALA A 401 6.29 8.47 -15.62
C ALA A 401 5.35 8.04 -16.74
N THR A 402 5.80 7.12 -17.59
CA THR A 402 5.10 6.61 -18.76
C THR A 402 5.39 5.12 -18.98
N GLN A 403 4.48 4.42 -19.64
CA GLN A 403 4.64 3.06 -20.15
C GLN A 403 4.71 3.02 -21.68
N ASP A 404 4.71 4.18 -22.35
CA ASP A 404 4.90 4.29 -23.79
C ASP A 404 6.35 3.96 -24.16
N ASP A 405 6.55 2.95 -25.00
CA ASP A 405 7.87 2.43 -25.33
C ASP A 405 8.76 3.48 -25.99
N LYS A 406 8.19 4.31 -26.87
CA LYS A 406 8.92 5.33 -27.61
C LYS A 406 9.38 6.46 -26.69
N LEU A 407 8.50 6.94 -25.81
CA LEU A 407 8.86 7.97 -24.82
C LEU A 407 9.91 7.47 -23.83
N ARG A 408 9.90 6.18 -23.50
CA ARG A 408 10.93 5.56 -22.65
C ARG A 408 12.25 5.45 -23.39
N SER A 409 12.26 4.89 -24.60
CA SER A 409 13.49 4.69 -25.39
C SER A 409 14.16 6.01 -25.80
N ASP A 410 13.37 6.99 -26.22
CA ASP A 410 13.90 8.18 -26.87
C ASP A 410 14.24 9.30 -25.86
N HIS A 411 13.71 9.24 -24.63
CA HIS A 411 13.77 10.37 -23.70
C HIS A 411 14.18 10.05 -22.27
N PHE A 412 14.18 8.78 -21.83
CA PHE A 412 14.70 8.46 -20.51
C PHE A 412 16.23 8.52 -20.49
N ILE A 413 16.78 9.41 -19.66
CA ILE A 413 18.24 9.64 -19.54
C ILE A 413 18.76 9.43 -18.12
N GLY A 414 17.89 9.02 -17.19
CA GLY A 414 18.21 8.93 -15.77
C GLY A 414 19.15 7.77 -15.47
N LEU A 415 20.26 8.06 -14.79
CA LEU A 415 21.23 7.05 -14.36
C LEU A 415 21.16 6.86 -12.83
N PRO A 416 21.41 5.63 -12.32
CA PRO A 416 21.52 5.39 -10.89
C PRO A 416 22.48 6.36 -10.19
N GLU A 417 23.59 6.69 -10.83
CA GLU A 417 24.64 7.58 -10.33
C GLU A 417 24.11 9.00 -10.02
N MET A 418 23.13 9.50 -10.79
CA MET A 418 22.52 10.80 -10.55
C MET A 418 21.73 10.80 -9.23
N VAL A 419 21.00 9.71 -8.95
CA VAL A 419 20.29 9.53 -7.67
C VAL A 419 21.29 9.33 -6.54
N MET A 420 22.38 8.60 -6.78
CA MET A 420 23.44 8.44 -5.78
C MET A 420 24.08 9.78 -5.41
N ASN A 421 24.36 10.63 -6.40
CA ASN A 421 24.89 11.98 -6.18
C ASN A 421 23.92 12.81 -5.32
N TYR A 422 22.62 12.79 -5.62
CA TYR A 422 21.61 13.48 -4.81
C TYR A 422 21.69 13.10 -3.33
N PHE A 423 21.68 11.81 -3.01
CA PHE A 423 21.73 11.35 -1.62
C PHE A 423 23.08 11.58 -0.95
N LYS A 424 24.19 11.50 -1.69
CA LYS A 424 25.52 11.89 -1.18
C LYS A 424 25.55 13.36 -0.78
N PHE A 425 24.97 14.24 -1.59
CA PHE A 425 24.90 15.66 -1.28
C PHE A 425 23.99 15.96 -0.09
N VAL A 426 22.82 15.33 -0.01
CA VAL A 426 21.93 15.45 1.16
C VAL A 426 22.65 14.97 2.42
N ALA A 427 23.35 13.83 2.36
CA ALA A 427 24.13 13.32 3.49
C ALA A 427 25.27 14.28 3.89
N GLN A 428 25.95 14.87 2.92
CA GLN A 428 27.02 15.85 3.18
C GLN A 428 26.47 17.12 3.85
N GLU A 429 25.34 17.67 3.37
CA GLU A 429 24.68 18.82 3.99
C GLU A 429 24.22 18.49 5.42
N VAL A 430 23.66 17.30 5.66
CA VAL A 430 23.32 16.83 7.02
C VAL A 430 24.54 16.86 7.93
N ARG A 431 25.69 16.35 7.47
CA ARG A 431 26.93 16.32 8.25
C ARG A 431 27.47 17.72 8.52
N GLU A 432 27.39 18.63 7.56
CA GLU A 432 27.80 20.04 7.71
C GLU A 432 26.94 20.76 8.75
N ILE A 433 25.62 20.55 8.71
CA ILE A 433 24.70 21.12 9.71
C ILE A 433 24.99 20.52 11.10
N MET A 434 25.13 19.19 11.21
CA MET A 434 25.50 18.52 12.48
C MET A 434 26.81 19.08 13.06
N ALA A 435 27.84 19.25 12.22
CA ALA A 435 29.12 19.82 12.62
C ALA A 435 28.94 21.24 13.19
N SER A 436 28.19 22.09 12.49
CA SER A 436 27.88 23.46 12.94
C SER A 436 27.09 23.51 14.25
N MET A 437 26.28 22.49 14.53
CA MET A 437 25.50 22.36 15.76
C MET A 437 26.33 21.79 16.93
N GLY A 438 27.51 21.23 16.66
CA GLY A 438 28.30 20.49 17.66
C GLY A 438 27.85 19.05 17.89
N VAL A 439 27.14 18.46 16.94
CA VAL A 439 26.56 17.11 17.03
C VAL A 439 27.41 16.10 16.25
N ARG A 440 27.79 14.98 16.88
CA ARG A 440 28.66 13.97 16.25
C ARG A 440 27.90 12.75 15.72
N LYS A 441 26.81 12.36 16.39
CA LYS A 441 25.92 11.25 16.00
C LYS A 441 24.51 11.75 15.70
N PHE A 442 23.90 11.22 14.66
CA PHE A 442 22.56 11.60 14.21
C PHE A 442 21.50 11.36 15.27
N ASP A 443 21.64 10.29 16.06
CA ASP A 443 20.72 9.94 17.15
C ASP A 443 20.66 11.02 18.24
N GLU A 444 21.69 11.87 18.36
CA GLU A 444 21.70 12.99 19.30
C GLU A 444 20.76 14.14 18.90
N LEU A 445 20.17 14.10 17.70
CA LEU A 445 19.16 15.07 17.25
C LEU A 445 17.73 14.63 17.61
N ILE A 446 17.49 13.32 17.69
CA ILE A 446 16.15 12.77 17.49
C ILE A 446 15.22 13.12 18.64
N GLY A 447 14.14 13.85 18.33
CA GLY A 447 13.13 14.28 19.30
C GLY A 447 13.57 15.43 20.22
N ARG A 448 14.72 16.07 19.99
CA ARG A 448 15.25 17.16 20.81
C ARG A 448 14.72 18.52 20.39
N THR A 449 13.43 18.75 20.60
CA THR A 449 12.73 19.96 20.11
C THR A 449 13.31 21.27 20.62
N GLU A 450 14.10 21.29 21.70
CA GLU A 450 14.84 22.49 22.12
C GLU A 450 15.89 22.98 21.11
N LEU A 451 16.26 22.17 20.13
CA LEU A 451 17.19 22.54 19.06
C LEU A 451 16.50 23.30 17.92
N LEU A 452 15.22 23.65 18.07
CA LEU A 452 14.48 24.49 17.14
C LEU A 452 13.98 25.76 17.83
N GLU A 453 14.11 26.88 17.14
CA GLU A 453 13.54 28.18 17.54
C GLU A 453 12.57 28.66 16.47
N VAL A 454 11.39 29.10 16.87
CA VAL A 454 10.39 29.71 15.98
C VAL A 454 10.88 31.09 15.54
N LEU A 455 10.78 31.34 14.24
CA LEU A 455 11.15 32.61 13.62
C LEU A 455 9.92 33.51 13.45
N ASP A 456 10.17 34.82 13.42
CA ASP A 456 9.17 35.80 12.99
C ASP A 456 8.77 35.54 11.53
N GLY A 457 7.48 35.70 11.25
CA GLY A 457 6.92 35.63 9.91
C GLY A 457 7.17 36.90 9.09
N TYR A 458 7.15 36.76 7.77
CA TYR A 458 7.27 37.90 6.83
C TYR A 458 5.94 38.62 6.61
N THR A 459 4.82 37.97 6.93
CA THR A 459 3.47 38.53 6.76
C THR A 459 2.75 38.63 8.10
N ALA A 460 1.76 39.54 8.18
CA ALA A 460 0.92 39.67 9.37
C ALA A 460 0.23 38.35 9.77
N LYS A 461 -0.17 37.53 8.79
CA LYS A 461 -0.77 36.21 9.05
C LYS A 461 0.24 35.18 9.57
N GLN A 462 1.47 35.18 9.03
CA GLN A 462 2.52 34.27 9.51
C GLN A 462 2.92 34.59 10.96
N ASN A 463 3.00 35.87 11.33
CA ASN A 463 3.29 36.29 12.71
C ASN A 463 2.21 35.93 13.74
N LYS A 464 1.04 35.47 13.29
CA LYS A 464 -0.06 35.02 14.16
C LYS A 464 -0.10 33.50 14.33
N LEU A 465 0.80 32.75 13.68
CA LEU A 465 0.88 31.30 13.84
C LEU A 465 1.49 30.96 15.20
N ASP A 466 0.82 30.11 15.98
CA ASP A 466 1.40 29.51 17.19
C ASP A 466 1.98 28.12 16.88
N LEU A 467 3.30 28.03 16.73
CA LEU A 467 4.01 26.78 16.47
C LEU A 467 4.51 26.06 17.74
N SER A 468 4.24 26.62 18.93
CA SER A 468 4.68 26.02 20.19
C SER A 468 4.18 24.59 20.43
N PRO A 469 2.98 24.17 19.95
CA PRO A 469 2.54 22.77 20.13
C PRO A 469 3.41 21.74 19.39
N ILE A 470 4.03 22.11 18.26
CA ILE A 470 4.94 21.25 17.51
C ILE A 470 6.23 20.99 18.32
N LEU A 471 6.68 22.00 19.07
CA LEU A 471 7.94 21.98 19.82
C LEU A 471 7.77 21.50 21.26
N ALA A 472 6.55 21.17 21.69
CA ALA A 472 6.26 20.69 23.03
C ALA A 472 7.08 19.43 23.34
N LYS A 473 7.77 19.45 24.49
CA LYS A 473 8.54 18.31 24.97
C LYS A 473 7.61 17.30 25.65
N PRO A 474 7.56 16.04 25.19
CA PRO A 474 6.73 15.02 25.83
C PRO A 474 7.28 14.63 27.19
N VAL A 475 6.39 14.30 28.12
CA VAL A 475 6.76 13.78 29.44
C VAL A 475 6.94 12.26 29.32
N ALA A 476 8.18 11.81 29.36
CA ALA A 476 8.54 10.40 29.27
C ALA A 476 8.13 9.62 30.54
N GLY A 477 7.43 8.49 30.37
CA GLY A 477 7.22 7.50 31.42
C GLY A 477 8.48 6.67 31.73
N GLU A 478 8.43 5.83 32.78
CA GLU A 478 9.50 4.86 33.06
C GLU A 478 9.68 3.90 31.86
N HIS A 479 10.93 3.56 31.52
CA HIS A 479 11.27 2.63 30.43
C HIS A 479 10.97 3.07 28.99
N THR A 480 10.95 4.38 28.71
CA THR A 480 10.88 4.89 27.33
C THR A 480 12.16 5.61 26.90
N ARG A 481 12.28 5.87 25.59
CA ARG A 481 13.36 6.64 24.97
C ARG A 481 12.76 7.60 23.95
N LEU A 482 13.54 8.58 23.51
CA LEU A 482 13.11 9.52 22.46
C LEU A 482 13.08 8.89 21.06
N PHE A 483 13.78 7.77 20.87
CA PHE A 483 13.88 7.05 19.60
C PHE A 483 13.94 5.53 19.82
N CYS A 484 13.90 4.77 18.73
CA CYS A 484 13.85 3.31 18.80
C CYS A 484 15.15 2.73 19.38
N SER A 485 15.04 1.74 20.26
CA SER A 485 16.19 0.99 20.78
C SER A 485 16.06 -0.52 20.62
N GLU A 486 14.88 -0.99 20.18
CA GLU A 486 14.66 -2.40 19.88
C GLU A 486 14.94 -2.70 18.41
N THR A 487 15.42 -3.91 18.12
CA THR A 487 15.65 -4.35 16.75
C THR A 487 14.33 -4.69 16.04
N THR A 488 13.43 -5.36 16.76
CA THR A 488 12.10 -5.78 16.29
C THR A 488 11.08 -5.68 17.43
N ASN A 489 9.86 -5.30 17.08
CA ASN A 489 8.70 -5.33 17.95
C ASN A 489 8.02 -6.70 17.81
N ALA A 490 8.38 -7.62 18.69
CA ALA A 490 7.96 -9.00 18.59
C ALA A 490 6.49 -9.20 19.02
N PRO A 491 5.65 -9.90 18.22
CA PRO A 491 4.30 -10.26 18.63
C PRO A 491 4.27 -11.12 19.89
N LEU A 492 3.19 -11.00 20.67
CA LEU A 492 2.94 -11.86 21.83
C LEU A 492 2.77 -13.32 21.40
N ASP A 493 1.93 -13.55 20.39
CA ASP A 493 1.76 -14.85 19.76
C ASP A 493 3.04 -15.23 19.00
N LYS A 494 3.54 -16.45 19.25
CA LYS A 494 4.77 -16.97 18.65
C LYS A 494 4.54 -17.86 17.44
N GLY A 495 3.29 -18.10 17.04
CA GLY A 495 2.98 -18.97 15.90
C GLY A 495 3.46 -20.40 16.12
N VAL A 496 3.22 -20.97 17.30
CA VAL A 496 3.80 -22.28 17.71
C VAL A 496 3.50 -23.39 16.70
N LEU A 497 2.27 -23.45 16.18
CA LEU A 497 1.90 -24.44 15.16
C LEU A 497 2.65 -24.22 13.83
N ASN A 498 2.78 -22.97 13.38
CA ASN A 498 3.58 -22.62 12.19
C ASN A 498 5.05 -23.05 12.35
N ALA A 499 5.66 -22.75 13.49
CA ALA A 499 7.04 -23.13 13.78
C ALA A 499 7.21 -24.66 13.81
N LYS A 500 6.23 -25.39 14.35
CA LYS A 500 6.22 -26.85 14.37
C LYS A 500 6.12 -27.43 12.95
N MET A 501 5.17 -26.94 12.16
CA MET A 501 5.00 -27.37 10.76
C MET A 501 6.27 -27.16 9.94
N LEU A 502 6.90 -25.97 10.06
CA LEU A 502 8.16 -25.70 9.38
C LEU A 502 9.25 -26.67 9.86
N LYS A 503 9.39 -26.89 11.17
CA LYS A 503 10.40 -27.81 11.71
C LYS A 503 10.25 -29.23 11.14
N ASP A 504 9.02 -29.74 11.11
CA ASP A 504 8.74 -31.10 10.66
C ASP A 504 8.90 -31.24 9.13
N ALA A 505 8.63 -30.18 8.37
CA ALA A 505 8.73 -30.16 6.91
C ALA A 505 10.07 -29.63 6.36
N LYS A 506 10.96 -29.09 7.19
CA LYS A 506 12.15 -28.34 6.74
C LYS A 506 13.03 -29.13 5.78
N GLU A 507 13.31 -30.39 6.10
CA GLU A 507 14.12 -31.24 5.23
C GLU A 507 13.42 -31.56 3.90
N ALA A 508 12.10 -31.74 3.94
CA ALA A 508 11.29 -32.03 2.76
C ALA A 508 11.26 -30.81 1.82
N VAL A 509 11.11 -29.60 2.36
CA VAL A 509 11.27 -28.36 1.60
C VAL A 509 12.67 -28.32 0.98
N VAL A 510 13.75 -28.38 1.75
CA VAL A 510 15.12 -28.24 1.20
C VAL A 510 15.45 -29.28 0.13
N LYS A 511 14.94 -30.52 0.25
CA LYS A 511 15.17 -31.60 -0.71
C LYS A 511 14.19 -31.59 -1.90
N GLY A 512 13.15 -30.77 -1.87
CA GLY A 512 12.09 -30.75 -2.87
C GLY A 512 11.30 -32.05 -2.93
N CYS A 513 10.97 -32.64 -1.77
CA CYS A 513 10.16 -33.86 -1.70
C CYS A 513 8.87 -33.67 -0.90
N GLY A 514 7.84 -34.45 -1.24
CA GLY A 514 6.56 -34.42 -0.55
C GLY A 514 6.59 -35.10 0.82
N ILE A 515 5.72 -34.66 1.72
CA ILE A 515 5.51 -35.25 3.05
C ILE A 515 4.05 -35.06 3.48
N ASN A 516 3.54 -36.00 4.28
CA ASN A 516 2.22 -35.92 4.90
C ASN A 516 2.35 -35.63 6.40
N LEU A 517 1.66 -34.61 6.89
CA LEU A 517 1.66 -34.18 8.28
C LEU A 517 0.24 -34.07 8.82
N SER A 518 0.06 -34.21 10.13
CA SER A 518 -1.25 -34.04 10.78
C SER A 518 -1.16 -33.39 12.15
N TYR A 519 -2.07 -32.44 12.43
CA TYR A 519 -2.09 -31.67 13.66
C TYR A 519 -3.52 -31.35 14.13
N PRO A 520 -3.78 -31.25 15.45
CA PRO A 520 -4.94 -30.52 15.93
C PRO A 520 -4.78 -29.02 15.62
N ILE A 521 -5.88 -28.32 15.40
CA ILE A 521 -5.91 -26.87 15.18
C ILE A 521 -6.99 -26.20 16.04
N ARG A 522 -6.72 -24.98 16.51
CA ARG A 522 -7.65 -24.16 17.31
C ARG A 522 -7.74 -22.75 16.75
N ASN A 523 -8.81 -22.03 17.11
CA ASN A 523 -9.02 -20.65 16.66
C ASN A 523 -7.89 -19.68 17.08
N THR A 524 -7.07 -20.06 18.06
CA THR A 524 -5.87 -19.33 18.47
C THR A 524 -4.67 -19.55 17.54
N ASP A 525 -4.67 -20.63 16.76
CA ASP A 525 -3.65 -20.91 15.75
C ASP A 525 -3.95 -20.09 14.49
N ARG A 526 -3.24 -18.98 14.34
CA ARG A 526 -3.47 -17.98 13.28
C ARG A 526 -2.38 -18.04 12.21
N SER A 527 -2.71 -17.61 11.01
CA SER A 527 -1.79 -17.56 9.86
C SER A 527 -1.16 -18.92 9.54
N VAL A 528 -1.87 -20.01 9.84
CA VAL A 528 -1.33 -21.38 9.72
C VAL A 528 -0.99 -21.66 8.25
N GLY A 529 0.25 -22.09 8.01
CA GLY A 529 0.81 -22.35 6.69
C GLY A 529 1.69 -21.21 6.14
N ALA A 530 1.61 -20.00 6.70
CA ALA A 530 2.34 -18.84 6.18
C ALA A 530 3.86 -19.01 6.27
N LEU A 531 4.36 -19.48 7.41
CA LEU A 531 5.80 -19.68 7.63
C LEU A 531 6.38 -20.77 6.72
N LEU A 532 5.64 -21.86 6.54
CA LEU A 532 6.02 -22.92 5.63
C LEU A 532 5.97 -22.44 4.17
N SER A 533 4.95 -21.67 3.79
CA SER A 533 4.84 -21.08 2.44
C SER A 533 5.97 -20.12 2.14
N GLY A 534 6.40 -19.32 3.12
CA GLY A 534 7.57 -18.45 3.00
C GLY A 534 8.85 -19.26 2.76
N GLU A 535 9.07 -20.34 3.52
CA GLU A 535 10.24 -21.20 3.29
C GLU A 535 10.18 -21.85 1.90
N ILE A 536 9.04 -22.41 1.48
CA ILE A 536 8.86 -22.97 0.13
C ILE A 536 9.21 -21.90 -0.93
N ALA A 537 8.64 -20.70 -0.80
CA ALA A 537 8.83 -19.63 -1.78
C ALA A 537 10.26 -19.11 -1.85
N LYS A 538 11.01 -19.20 -0.75
CA LYS A 538 12.43 -18.85 -0.71
C LYS A 538 13.30 -19.83 -1.51
N HIS A 539 12.95 -21.11 -1.54
CA HIS A 539 13.71 -22.14 -2.29
C HIS A 539 13.22 -22.34 -3.73
N TYR A 540 11.90 -22.23 -3.96
CA TYR A 540 11.23 -22.67 -5.19
C TYR A 540 10.36 -21.59 -5.85
N GLY A 541 10.41 -20.34 -5.37
CA GLY A 541 9.49 -19.32 -5.83
C GLY A 541 8.02 -19.71 -5.61
N ASN A 542 7.10 -19.19 -6.43
CA ASN A 542 5.67 -19.37 -6.16
C ASN A 542 5.14 -20.76 -6.50
N HIS A 543 5.71 -21.48 -7.47
CA HIS A 543 5.07 -22.66 -8.08
C HIS A 543 5.99 -23.89 -8.24
N ASP A 544 7.30 -23.77 -8.07
CA ASP A 544 8.21 -24.84 -8.53
C ASP A 544 8.23 -26.07 -7.59
N MET A 545 7.41 -26.09 -6.54
CA MET A 545 7.22 -27.24 -5.63
C MET A 545 5.86 -27.96 -5.83
N GLU A 546 5.04 -27.55 -6.80
CA GLU A 546 3.68 -28.13 -7.01
C GLU A 546 3.68 -29.64 -7.26
N GLU A 547 4.68 -30.17 -7.96
CA GLU A 547 4.79 -31.60 -8.29
C GLU A 547 5.15 -32.49 -7.08
N MET A 548 5.70 -31.90 -6.02
CA MET A 548 6.17 -32.61 -4.83
C MET A 548 5.54 -32.03 -3.56
N PRO A 549 4.21 -32.10 -3.42
CA PRO A 549 3.50 -31.29 -2.45
C PRO A 549 3.72 -31.78 -1.00
N ILE A 550 3.82 -30.83 -0.09
CA ILE A 550 3.64 -31.03 1.34
C ILE A 550 2.14 -31.00 1.62
N THR A 551 1.62 -32.07 2.20
CA THR A 551 0.21 -32.20 2.54
C THR A 551 0.03 -32.21 4.05
N VAL A 552 -0.82 -31.31 4.57
CA VAL A 552 -1.07 -31.17 6.00
C VAL A 552 -2.55 -31.30 6.29
N THR A 553 -2.91 -32.22 7.18
CA THR A 553 -4.30 -32.44 7.60
C THR A 553 -4.53 -31.98 9.03
N PHE A 554 -5.54 -31.15 9.22
CA PHE A 554 -5.91 -30.57 10.49
C PHE A 554 -7.26 -31.07 10.98
N LYS A 555 -7.45 -31.06 12.30
CA LYS A 555 -8.73 -31.32 12.94
C LYS A 555 -9.04 -30.26 13.98
N GLY A 556 -10.19 -29.60 13.84
CA GLY A 556 -10.64 -28.50 14.70
C GLY A 556 -10.95 -27.22 13.93
N THR A 557 -10.87 -26.09 14.60
CA THR A 557 -11.18 -24.77 14.04
C THR A 557 -9.90 -24.01 13.75
N ALA A 558 -9.69 -23.49 12.54
CA ALA A 558 -8.56 -22.60 12.27
C ALA A 558 -8.84 -21.16 12.72
N GLY A 559 -7.83 -20.48 13.25
CA GLY A 559 -7.89 -19.04 13.50
C GLY A 559 -7.92 -18.22 12.20
N GLN A 560 -7.79 -16.90 12.35
CA GLN A 560 -7.70 -15.98 11.22
C GLN A 560 -6.55 -16.35 10.28
N SER A 561 -6.74 -16.09 8.98
CA SER A 561 -5.68 -16.19 7.96
C SER A 561 -5.16 -17.62 7.71
N PHE A 562 -6.01 -18.64 7.81
CA PHE A 562 -5.64 -20.01 7.42
C PHE A 562 -5.21 -20.07 5.95
N GLY A 563 -4.02 -20.59 5.66
CA GLY A 563 -3.48 -20.65 4.30
C GLY A 563 -3.16 -19.29 3.69
N VAL A 564 -2.89 -18.28 4.51
CA VAL A 564 -2.44 -16.97 4.01
C VAL A 564 -1.08 -17.11 3.30
N TRP A 565 -0.97 -16.51 2.11
CA TRP A 565 0.19 -16.58 1.23
C TRP A 565 0.57 -18.01 0.78
N ASN A 566 -0.40 -18.92 0.70
CA ASN A 566 -0.14 -20.33 0.35
C ASN A 566 0.65 -20.45 -0.96
N ALA A 567 1.82 -21.09 -0.89
CA ALA A 567 2.70 -21.35 -2.02
C ALA A 567 2.24 -22.60 -2.82
N GLY A 568 2.64 -22.67 -4.09
CA GLY A 568 2.56 -23.89 -4.88
C GLY A 568 3.33 -25.01 -4.20
N GLY A 569 2.72 -26.19 -4.09
CA GLY A 569 3.28 -27.33 -3.36
C GLY A 569 2.87 -27.41 -1.88
N LEU A 570 2.01 -26.53 -1.37
CA LEU A 570 1.41 -26.69 -0.04
C LEU A 570 -0.09 -27.01 -0.15
N ASN A 571 -0.47 -28.21 0.28
CA ASN A 571 -1.86 -28.66 0.33
C ASN A 571 -2.31 -28.81 1.77
N MET A 572 -3.41 -28.19 2.16
CA MET A 572 -3.91 -28.19 3.53
C MET A 572 -5.39 -28.54 3.59
N TYR A 573 -5.73 -29.46 4.49
CA TYR A 573 -7.07 -30.01 4.67
C TYR A 573 -7.52 -29.77 6.11
N ILE A 574 -8.73 -29.30 6.35
CA ILE A 574 -9.33 -29.16 7.68
C ILE A 574 -10.59 -30.03 7.75
N GLU A 575 -10.62 -30.99 8.68
CA GLU A 575 -11.86 -31.56 9.21
C GLU A 575 -12.36 -30.67 10.36
N GLY A 576 -13.31 -29.78 10.06
CA GLY A 576 -13.75 -28.70 10.95
C GLY A 576 -14.17 -27.44 10.19
N ASP A 577 -13.75 -26.28 10.69
CA ASP A 577 -14.09 -24.95 10.16
C ASP A 577 -12.91 -23.97 10.28
N ALA A 578 -13.07 -22.76 9.73
CA ALA A 578 -12.07 -21.69 9.79
C ALA A 578 -12.72 -20.33 10.04
N ASN A 579 -11.94 -19.36 10.53
CA ASN A 579 -12.41 -17.97 10.66
C ASN A 579 -12.18 -17.19 9.34
N ASP A 580 -12.01 -15.87 9.40
CA ASP A 580 -11.82 -14.98 8.26
C ASP A 580 -10.48 -15.21 7.54
N TYR A 581 -10.40 -14.69 6.31
CA TYR A 581 -9.17 -14.59 5.52
C TYR A 581 -8.57 -15.93 5.04
N VAL A 582 -9.39 -16.98 4.93
CA VAL A 582 -8.94 -18.26 4.35
C VAL A 582 -8.35 -18.02 2.96
N GLY A 583 -7.13 -18.48 2.73
CA GLY A 583 -6.43 -18.35 1.45
C GLY A 583 -6.13 -16.91 1.04
N LYS A 584 -6.09 -15.96 2.00
CA LYS A 584 -5.70 -14.57 1.74
C LYS A 584 -4.36 -14.54 1.00
N GLY A 585 -4.37 -13.96 -0.20
CA GLY A 585 -3.20 -13.82 -1.06
C GLY A 585 -2.50 -15.11 -1.44
N MET A 586 -3.21 -16.24 -1.43
CA MET A 586 -2.65 -17.49 -1.92
C MET A 586 -2.24 -17.36 -3.40
N THR A 587 -1.10 -17.95 -3.73
CA THR A 587 -0.57 -17.97 -5.10
C THR A 587 -0.67 -19.35 -5.74
N GLY A 588 -0.79 -20.41 -4.94
CA GLY A 588 -0.78 -21.78 -5.41
C GLY A 588 -1.23 -22.76 -4.33
N GLY A 589 -1.04 -24.05 -4.60
CA GLY A 589 -1.41 -25.13 -3.69
C GLY A 589 -2.92 -25.30 -3.54
N LYS A 590 -3.33 -26.00 -2.48
CA LYS A 590 -4.73 -26.39 -2.26
C LYS A 590 -5.16 -26.20 -0.81
N LEU A 591 -6.33 -25.59 -0.60
CA LEU A 591 -7.00 -25.49 0.69
C LEU A 591 -8.34 -26.22 0.61
N VAL A 592 -8.59 -27.13 1.56
CA VAL A 592 -9.82 -27.93 1.60
C VAL A 592 -10.40 -27.87 3.01
N ILE A 593 -11.67 -27.50 3.15
CA ILE A 593 -12.35 -27.37 4.44
C ILE A 593 -13.68 -28.11 4.34
N TYR A 594 -13.91 -29.05 5.26
CA TYR A 594 -15.14 -29.82 5.31
C TYR A 594 -15.52 -30.12 6.76
N PRO A 595 -16.82 -30.21 7.06
CA PRO A 595 -17.26 -30.48 8.42
C PRO A 595 -16.84 -31.90 8.85
N PRO A 596 -16.75 -32.17 10.17
CA PRO A 596 -16.53 -33.52 10.65
C PRO A 596 -17.50 -34.52 10.02
N ARG A 597 -17.02 -35.69 9.60
CA ARG A 597 -17.83 -36.65 8.79
C ARG A 597 -19.11 -37.14 9.46
N LYS A 598 -19.26 -36.94 10.77
CA LYS A 598 -20.43 -37.33 11.57
C LYS A 598 -21.27 -36.12 12.02
N SER A 599 -21.15 -34.99 11.34
CA SER A 599 -21.95 -33.80 11.64
C SER A 599 -23.43 -34.07 11.34
N GLU A 600 -24.31 -33.72 12.27
CA GLU A 600 -25.76 -33.91 12.11
C GLU A 600 -26.45 -32.73 11.39
N PHE A 601 -25.76 -31.58 11.27
CA PHE A 601 -26.28 -30.40 10.59
C PHE A 601 -26.03 -30.46 9.07
N ASN A 602 -26.85 -29.75 8.31
CA ASN A 602 -26.65 -29.59 6.86
C ASN A 602 -25.48 -28.63 6.59
N ALA A 603 -24.41 -29.16 6.02
CA ALA A 603 -23.20 -28.39 5.68
C ALA A 603 -23.51 -27.23 4.72
N HIS A 604 -24.37 -27.47 3.73
CA HIS A 604 -24.79 -26.50 2.71
C HIS A 604 -25.48 -25.26 3.29
N GLU A 605 -26.10 -25.40 4.46
CA GLU A 605 -26.80 -24.29 5.14
C GLU A 605 -25.94 -23.57 6.17
N SER A 606 -24.78 -24.14 6.50
CA SER A 606 -23.95 -23.74 7.64
C SER A 606 -22.73 -22.94 7.19
N ALA A 607 -22.32 -21.97 8.00
CA ALA A 607 -21.05 -21.29 7.78
C ALA A 607 -19.89 -22.25 8.07
N ILE A 608 -18.88 -22.26 7.18
CA ILE A 608 -17.67 -23.06 7.35
C ILE A 608 -16.40 -22.21 7.37
N MET A 609 -16.47 -21.00 6.81
CA MET A 609 -15.40 -20.01 6.85
C MET A 609 -15.94 -18.59 6.89
N GLY A 610 -15.13 -17.67 7.41
CA GLY A 610 -15.49 -16.28 7.62
C GLY A 610 -15.44 -15.43 6.34
N ASN A 611 -15.11 -14.16 6.53
CA ASN A 611 -15.14 -13.09 5.55
C ASN A 611 -13.81 -12.96 4.80
N THR A 612 -13.84 -12.27 3.66
CA THR A 612 -12.65 -11.81 2.92
C THR A 612 -11.69 -12.95 2.57
N CYS A 613 -12.23 -14.16 2.39
CA CYS A 613 -11.47 -15.31 1.91
C CYS A 613 -10.98 -15.05 0.49
N LEU A 614 -9.80 -15.57 0.16
CA LEU A 614 -9.10 -15.38 -1.12
C LEU A 614 -8.76 -13.93 -1.47
N TYR A 615 -8.69 -13.05 -0.47
CA TYR A 615 -8.38 -11.65 -0.72
C TYR A 615 -7.04 -11.47 -1.44
N GLY A 616 -7.09 -10.98 -2.68
CA GLY A 616 -5.90 -10.76 -3.48
C GLY A 616 -5.20 -12.03 -3.95
N ALA A 617 -5.88 -13.19 -3.92
CA ALA A 617 -5.29 -14.45 -4.36
C ALA A 617 -4.90 -14.41 -5.84
N THR A 618 -3.76 -15.00 -6.20
CA THR A 618 -3.20 -14.99 -7.56
C THR A 618 -3.16 -16.38 -8.20
N GLY A 619 -3.57 -17.42 -7.46
CA GLY A 619 -3.61 -18.80 -7.96
C GLY A 619 -3.98 -19.80 -6.86
N GLY A 620 -3.89 -21.10 -7.19
CA GLY A 620 -4.24 -22.22 -6.30
C GLY A 620 -5.73 -22.54 -6.25
N LYS A 621 -6.09 -23.54 -5.43
CA LYS A 621 -7.45 -24.08 -5.33
C LYS A 621 -8.01 -24.01 -3.89
N LEU A 622 -9.28 -23.63 -3.75
CA LEU A 622 -10.03 -23.67 -2.49
C LEU A 622 -11.33 -24.48 -2.66
N PHE A 623 -11.55 -25.48 -1.82
CA PHE A 623 -12.79 -26.25 -1.75
C PHE A 623 -13.34 -26.20 -0.32
N ALA A 624 -14.55 -25.65 -0.13
CA ALA A 624 -15.16 -25.55 1.19
C ALA A 624 -16.61 -26.06 1.19
N ALA A 625 -16.85 -27.19 1.86
CA ALA A 625 -18.18 -27.81 1.98
C ALA A 625 -19.05 -27.08 3.02
N GLY A 626 -19.44 -25.86 2.67
CA GLY A 626 -20.30 -24.98 3.44
C GLY A 626 -20.22 -23.53 2.96
N ARG A 627 -20.85 -22.62 3.69
CA ARG A 627 -20.97 -21.20 3.31
C ARG A 627 -19.78 -20.37 3.78
N ALA A 628 -19.35 -19.44 2.92
CA ALA A 628 -18.42 -18.38 3.25
C ALA A 628 -19.16 -17.10 3.66
N GLY A 629 -18.49 -16.23 4.41
CA GLY A 629 -19.00 -14.92 4.77
C GLY A 629 -18.91 -13.88 3.64
N GLU A 630 -18.86 -12.62 4.06
CA GLU A 630 -18.83 -11.43 3.23
C GLU A 630 -17.53 -11.32 2.40
N ARG A 631 -17.59 -10.69 1.23
CA ARG A 631 -16.42 -10.39 0.38
C ARG A 631 -15.59 -11.61 -0.02
N PHE A 632 -16.24 -12.76 -0.17
CA PHE A 632 -15.59 -13.94 -0.69
C PHE A 632 -14.99 -13.67 -2.08
N GLY A 633 -13.70 -13.98 -2.29
CA GLY A 633 -13.05 -13.77 -3.59
C GLY A 633 -12.77 -12.30 -3.92
N VAL A 634 -12.81 -11.40 -2.94
CA VAL A 634 -12.47 -9.99 -3.14
C VAL A 634 -11.06 -9.85 -3.71
N ARG A 635 -10.89 -9.09 -4.80
CA ARG A 635 -9.60 -8.96 -5.50
C ARG A 635 -8.98 -10.30 -5.95
N ASN A 636 -9.74 -11.38 -6.06
CA ASN A 636 -9.21 -12.62 -6.63
C ASN A 636 -8.69 -12.36 -8.06
N SER A 637 -7.50 -12.83 -8.32
CA SER A 637 -6.71 -12.58 -9.53
C SER A 637 -6.25 -13.87 -10.20
N GLY A 638 -6.60 -15.03 -9.67
CA GLY A 638 -6.21 -16.31 -10.28
C GLY A 638 -6.61 -17.59 -9.55
N ALA A 639 -7.11 -17.51 -8.31
CA ALA A 639 -7.52 -18.70 -7.57
C ALA A 639 -8.81 -19.31 -8.15
N ILE A 640 -8.89 -20.65 -8.06
CA ILE A 640 -10.07 -21.43 -8.38
C ILE A 640 -10.75 -21.82 -7.08
N ALA A 641 -12.04 -21.56 -6.95
CA ALA A 641 -12.76 -21.86 -5.72
C ALA A 641 -14.13 -22.50 -5.96
N VAL A 642 -14.51 -23.44 -5.09
CA VAL A 642 -15.86 -24.01 -5.04
C VAL A 642 -16.36 -23.98 -3.60
N VAL A 643 -17.50 -23.33 -3.38
CA VAL A 643 -18.13 -23.11 -2.06
C VAL A 643 -19.64 -23.30 -2.15
N GLU A 644 -20.29 -23.57 -1.01
CA GLU A 644 -21.74 -23.88 -0.96
C GLU A 644 -22.62 -22.66 -0.63
N GLY A 645 -22.03 -21.46 -0.63
CA GLY A 645 -22.74 -20.19 -0.48
C GLY A 645 -21.78 -19.07 -0.09
N VAL A 646 -22.19 -17.83 -0.33
CA VAL A 646 -21.40 -16.63 0.01
C VAL A 646 -22.28 -15.50 0.52
N GLY A 647 -21.73 -14.65 1.40
CA GLY A 647 -22.33 -13.40 1.84
C GLY A 647 -22.34 -12.31 0.77
N ASP A 648 -22.54 -11.04 1.18
CA ASP A 648 -22.57 -9.91 0.27
C ASP A 648 -21.18 -9.58 -0.30
N ASN A 649 -21.18 -8.88 -1.43
CA ASN A 649 -19.98 -8.40 -2.11
C ASN A 649 -19.05 -9.55 -2.57
N GLY A 650 -19.60 -10.72 -2.88
CA GLY A 650 -18.84 -11.82 -3.48
C GLY A 650 -18.19 -11.39 -4.80
N CYS A 651 -16.94 -11.82 -5.02
CA CYS A 651 -16.11 -11.49 -6.18
C CYS A 651 -15.91 -9.98 -6.44
N GLU A 652 -16.05 -9.14 -5.40
CA GLU A 652 -15.79 -7.70 -5.50
C GLU A 652 -14.36 -7.44 -6.01
N TYR A 653 -14.20 -6.58 -7.01
CA TYR A 653 -12.92 -6.27 -7.65
C TYR A 653 -12.13 -7.46 -8.23
N MET A 654 -12.74 -8.61 -8.50
CA MET A 654 -12.06 -9.77 -9.10
C MET A 654 -11.46 -9.43 -10.48
N THR A 655 -10.21 -9.82 -10.73
CA THR A 655 -9.46 -9.58 -11.97
C THR A 655 -9.03 -10.87 -12.68
N GLY A 656 -9.25 -12.03 -12.06
CA GLY A 656 -8.89 -13.33 -12.61
C GLY A 656 -9.31 -14.46 -11.68
N GLY A 657 -9.18 -15.71 -12.16
CA GLY A 657 -9.61 -16.89 -11.42
C GLY A 657 -11.03 -17.34 -11.77
N ILE A 658 -11.49 -18.37 -11.07
CA ILE A 658 -12.77 -19.04 -11.32
C ILE A 658 -13.45 -19.31 -9.98
N VAL A 659 -14.71 -18.92 -9.84
CA VAL A 659 -15.47 -19.15 -8.60
C VAL A 659 -16.77 -19.89 -8.92
N ALA A 660 -17.00 -21.05 -8.30
CA ALA A 660 -18.29 -21.73 -8.31
C ALA A 660 -18.96 -21.60 -6.95
N VAL A 661 -20.16 -21.03 -6.93
CA VAL A 661 -21.01 -20.94 -5.73
C VAL A 661 -22.20 -21.85 -5.93
N LEU A 662 -22.25 -22.91 -5.13
CA LEU A 662 -23.25 -23.98 -5.25
C LEU A 662 -24.53 -23.69 -4.46
N GLY A 663 -24.64 -22.53 -3.80
CA GLY A 663 -25.80 -22.16 -2.99
C GLY A 663 -26.08 -20.65 -2.98
N PRO A 664 -26.69 -20.12 -1.90
CA PRO A 664 -27.09 -18.72 -1.84
C PRO A 664 -25.95 -17.72 -2.03
N VAL A 665 -26.29 -16.58 -2.63
CA VAL A 665 -25.38 -15.46 -2.93
C VAL A 665 -25.92 -14.18 -2.27
N GLY A 666 -25.05 -13.41 -1.61
CA GLY A 666 -25.42 -12.09 -1.07
C GLY A 666 -25.60 -11.00 -2.14
N ILE A 667 -25.92 -9.79 -1.72
CA ILE A 667 -26.11 -8.64 -2.63
C ILE A 667 -24.78 -8.09 -3.14
N ASN A 668 -24.84 -7.30 -4.22
CA ASN A 668 -23.69 -6.61 -4.82
C ASN A 668 -22.58 -7.56 -5.34
N PHE A 669 -22.95 -8.77 -5.74
CA PHE A 669 -22.01 -9.73 -6.31
C PHE A 669 -21.37 -9.19 -7.60
N GLY A 670 -20.05 -9.33 -7.75
CA GLY A 670 -19.30 -8.93 -8.94
C GLY A 670 -19.09 -7.42 -9.09
N ALA A 671 -19.35 -6.61 -8.05
CA ALA A 671 -19.07 -5.18 -8.10
C ALA A 671 -17.58 -4.91 -8.37
N GLY A 672 -17.26 -4.10 -9.38
CA GLY A 672 -15.87 -3.84 -9.76
C GLY A 672 -15.13 -5.03 -10.38
N MET A 673 -15.80 -6.16 -10.65
CA MET A 673 -15.19 -7.33 -11.28
C MET A 673 -14.84 -7.05 -12.75
N THR A 674 -13.56 -7.13 -13.08
CA THR A 674 -13.00 -6.79 -14.40
C THR A 674 -12.30 -7.95 -15.11
N GLY A 675 -12.12 -9.08 -14.42
CA GLY A 675 -11.57 -10.30 -15.00
C GLY A 675 -11.96 -11.56 -14.23
N GLY A 676 -11.72 -12.72 -14.84
CA GLY A 676 -12.22 -14.01 -14.33
C GLY A 676 -13.71 -14.22 -14.63
N PHE A 677 -14.29 -15.29 -14.09
CA PHE A 677 -15.73 -15.57 -14.19
C PHE A 677 -16.21 -16.42 -13.02
N ALA A 678 -17.53 -16.45 -12.81
CA ALA A 678 -18.16 -17.23 -11.77
C ALA A 678 -19.36 -18.05 -12.27
N TYR A 679 -19.57 -19.21 -11.66
CA TYR A 679 -20.78 -20.02 -11.80
C TYR A 679 -21.61 -19.89 -10.53
N LEU A 680 -22.87 -19.49 -10.65
CA LEU A 680 -23.76 -19.28 -9.52
C LEU A 680 -24.97 -20.20 -9.63
N TYR A 681 -25.23 -20.98 -8.59
CA TYR A 681 -26.45 -21.79 -8.49
C TYR A 681 -27.62 -20.93 -8.04
N ASP A 682 -28.62 -20.77 -8.92
CA ASP A 682 -29.82 -19.97 -8.64
C ASP A 682 -30.88 -20.79 -7.89
N GLU A 683 -30.76 -20.82 -6.56
CA GLU A 683 -31.73 -21.53 -5.73
C GLU A 683 -33.11 -20.87 -5.73
N GLN A 684 -33.14 -19.53 -5.70
CA GLN A 684 -34.36 -18.76 -5.42
C GLN A 684 -34.93 -18.04 -6.65
N GLY A 685 -34.22 -18.07 -7.79
CA GLY A 685 -34.62 -17.35 -9.00
C GLY A 685 -34.39 -15.84 -8.91
N ASP A 686 -33.50 -15.38 -8.02
CA ASP A 686 -33.35 -13.97 -7.66
C ASP A 686 -31.95 -13.37 -7.94
N LEU A 687 -31.04 -14.13 -8.57
CA LEU A 687 -29.66 -13.71 -8.85
C LEU A 687 -29.57 -12.38 -9.60
N ASN A 688 -30.50 -12.09 -10.52
CA ASN A 688 -30.52 -10.83 -11.27
C ASN A 688 -30.62 -9.59 -10.38
N SER A 689 -31.25 -9.70 -9.20
CA SER A 689 -31.38 -8.62 -8.22
C SER A 689 -30.19 -8.51 -7.27
N ARG A 690 -29.31 -9.52 -7.25
CA ARG A 690 -28.16 -9.63 -6.34
C ARG A 690 -26.84 -9.27 -7.01
N VAL A 691 -26.72 -9.51 -8.32
CA VAL A 691 -25.52 -9.19 -9.10
C VAL A 691 -25.49 -7.71 -9.45
N ASN A 692 -24.35 -7.05 -9.18
CA ASN A 692 -24.10 -5.69 -9.64
C ASN A 692 -23.71 -5.70 -11.12
N GLN A 693 -24.64 -5.36 -12.00
CA GLN A 693 -24.45 -5.42 -13.44
C GLN A 693 -23.74 -4.19 -14.05
N GLU A 694 -23.03 -3.38 -13.26
CA GLU A 694 -22.27 -2.24 -13.81
C GLU A 694 -21.22 -2.74 -14.81
N LEU A 695 -20.36 -3.68 -14.39
CA LEU A 695 -19.24 -4.19 -15.19
C LEU A 695 -19.39 -5.65 -15.62
N VAL A 696 -20.29 -6.43 -15.00
CA VAL A 696 -20.54 -7.83 -15.34
C VAL A 696 -21.89 -8.02 -16.01
N GLU A 697 -22.05 -9.17 -16.68
CA GLU A 697 -23.32 -9.65 -17.20
C GLU A 697 -23.61 -11.06 -16.70
N VAL A 698 -24.90 -11.40 -16.64
CA VAL A 698 -25.41 -12.71 -16.21
C VAL A 698 -25.93 -13.44 -17.45
N LEU A 699 -25.41 -14.64 -17.70
CA LEU A 699 -25.74 -15.46 -18.86
C LEU A 699 -26.24 -16.84 -18.42
N ASP A 700 -27.15 -17.41 -19.19
CA ASP A 700 -27.46 -18.84 -19.08
C ASP A 700 -26.25 -19.68 -19.50
N ILE A 701 -26.15 -20.91 -19.00
CA ILE A 701 -25.02 -21.82 -19.27
C ILE A 701 -25.44 -23.09 -20.03
N ASP A 702 -26.73 -23.35 -20.15
CA ASP A 702 -27.29 -24.57 -20.73
C ASP A 702 -26.90 -24.77 -22.21
N ASP A 703 -26.74 -23.68 -22.97
CA ASP A 703 -26.28 -23.68 -24.35
C ASP A 703 -24.73 -23.69 -24.51
N LYS A 704 -23.98 -23.63 -23.40
CA LYS A 704 -22.51 -23.50 -23.37
C LYS A 704 -21.83 -24.80 -22.94
N VAL A 705 -21.89 -25.82 -23.79
CA VAL A 705 -21.43 -27.20 -23.52
C VAL A 705 -20.04 -27.29 -22.84
N ILE A 706 -19.03 -26.56 -23.33
CA ILE A 706 -17.67 -26.61 -22.76
C ILE A 706 -17.65 -26.07 -21.33
N LEU A 707 -18.36 -24.97 -21.07
CA LEU A 707 -18.45 -24.37 -19.73
C LEU A 707 -19.29 -25.23 -18.79
N ALA A 708 -20.31 -25.91 -19.31
CA ALA A 708 -21.12 -26.86 -18.56
C ALA A 708 -20.29 -28.06 -18.07
N GLU A 709 -19.49 -28.69 -18.95
CA GLU A 709 -18.60 -29.79 -18.56
C GLU A 709 -17.48 -29.32 -17.62
N HIS A 710 -16.97 -28.11 -17.81
CA HIS A 710 -16.01 -27.51 -16.89
C HIS A 710 -16.59 -27.33 -15.47
N LEU A 711 -17.83 -26.81 -15.36
CA LEU A 711 -18.54 -26.72 -14.09
C LEU A 711 -18.77 -28.10 -13.47
N ARG A 712 -19.15 -29.10 -14.28
CA ARG A 712 -19.29 -30.50 -13.82
C ARG A 712 -18.00 -31.02 -13.20
N GLY A 713 -16.86 -30.75 -13.85
CA GLY A 713 -15.53 -31.10 -13.34
C GLY A 713 -15.20 -30.42 -12.01
N LEU A 714 -15.54 -29.13 -11.85
CA LEU A 714 -15.35 -28.41 -10.59
C LEU A 714 -16.19 -28.98 -9.44
N ILE A 715 -17.46 -29.30 -9.70
CA ILE A 715 -18.35 -29.89 -8.68
C ILE A 715 -17.87 -31.31 -8.32
N ASN A 716 -17.45 -32.11 -9.31
CA ASN A 716 -16.87 -33.43 -9.06
C ASN A 716 -15.59 -33.33 -8.23
N GLN A 717 -14.68 -32.41 -8.58
CA GLN A 717 -13.48 -32.20 -7.78
C GLN A 717 -13.83 -31.75 -6.35
N HIS A 718 -14.81 -30.85 -6.19
CA HIS A 718 -15.25 -30.44 -4.86
C HIS A 718 -15.76 -31.63 -4.03
N TYR A 719 -16.55 -32.52 -4.63
CA TYR A 719 -17.00 -33.75 -3.98
C TYR A 719 -15.83 -34.68 -3.61
N GLU A 720 -14.88 -34.91 -4.52
CA GLU A 720 -13.71 -35.76 -4.26
C GLU A 720 -12.85 -35.25 -3.10
N GLU A 721 -12.69 -33.93 -2.98
CA GLU A 721 -11.85 -33.30 -1.95
C GLU A 721 -12.57 -33.18 -0.60
N THR A 722 -13.88 -32.89 -0.61
CA THR A 722 -14.63 -32.54 0.62
C THR A 722 -15.57 -33.64 1.11
N GLY A 723 -15.99 -34.55 0.24
CA GLY A 723 -17.08 -35.49 0.51
C GLY A 723 -18.46 -34.84 0.60
N SER A 724 -18.65 -33.62 0.06
CA SER A 724 -19.93 -32.89 0.08
C SER A 724 -21.08 -33.70 -0.53
N GLN A 725 -22.04 -34.09 0.31
CA GLN A 725 -23.25 -34.77 -0.16
C GLN A 725 -24.06 -33.90 -1.11
N PHE A 726 -24.11 -32.59 -0.85
CA PHE A 726 -24.83 -31.65 -1.70
C PHE A 726 -24.23 -31.60 -3.12
N SER A 727 -22.89 -31.60 -3.24
CA SER A 727 -22.22 -31.69 -4.55
C SER A 727 -22.54 -33.00 -5.28
N LEU A 728 -22.61 -34.12 -4.55
CA LEU A 728 -23.03 -35.40 -5.11
C LEU A 728 -24.47 -35.35 -5.63
N ASP A 729 -25.37 -34.74 -4.89
CA ASP A 729 -26.78 -34.58 -5.27
C ASP A 729 -26.94 -33.72 -6.53
N LEU A 730 -26.16 -32.63 -6.65
CA LEU A 730 -26.11 -31.82 -7.87
C LEU A 730 -25.61 -32.61 -9.10
N LEU A 731 -24.69 -33.56 -8.90
CA LEU A 731 -24.15 -34.40 -9.97
C LEU A 731 -25.12 -35.52 -10.39
N HIS A 732 -25.98 -36.00 -9.50
CA HIS A 732 -26.96 -37.06 -9.78
C HIS A 732 -28.00 -36.65 -10.84
N ASP A 733 -28.50 -35.42 -10.78
CA ASP A 733 -29.40 -34.84 -11.80
C ASP A 733 -28.79 -33.58 -12.41
N PHE A 734 -27.59 -33.74 -12.96
CA PHE A 734 -26.82 -32.63 -13.51
C PHE A 734 -27.57 -31.91 -14.65
N ALA A 735 -28.29 -32.63 -15.50
CA ALA A 735 -28.98 -32.05 -16.65
C ALA A 735 -30.06 -31.02 -16.26
N ASN A 736 -30.80 -31.27 -15.17
CA ASN A 736 -31.76 -30.28 -14.67
C ASN A 736 -31.08 -29.23 -13.79
N THR A 737 -30.11 -29.64 -12.98
CA THR A 737 -29.30 -28.73 -12.15
C THR A 737 -28.66 -27.62 -12.98
N MET A 738 -28.13 -27.96 -14.16
CA MET A 738 -27.49 -27.01 -15.08
C MET A 738 -28.39 -25.85 -15.51
N LYS A 739 -29.70 -26.06 -15.62
CA LYS A 739 -30.65 -24.99 -16.00
C LYS A 739 -30.78 -23.91 -14.92
N ARG A 740 -30.39 -24.22 -13.69
CA ARG A 740 -30.40 -23.29 -12.55
C ARG A 740 -29.06 -22.60 -12.36
N PHE A 741 -28.01 -23.03 -13.04
CA PHE A 741 -26.75 -22.31 -12.99
C PHE A 741 -26.77 -21.08 -13.91
N LYS A 742 -26.12 -20.02 -13.45
CA LYS A 742 -25.83 -18.82 -14.24
C LYS A 742 -24.32 -18.61 -14.33
N LEU A 743 -23.87 -18.11 -15.47
CA LEU A 743 -22.51 -17.65 -15.70
C LEU A 743 -22.45 -16.14 -15.50
N VAL A 744 -21.58 -15.68 -14.60
CA VAL A 744 -21.29 -14.25 -14.40
C VAL A 744 -19.87 -13.95 -14.88
N LYS A 745 -19.74 -12.99 -15.79
CA LYS A 745 -18.43 -12.57 -16.33
C LYS A 745 -18.40 -11.06 -16.61
N PRO A 746 -17.22 -10.43 -16.69
CA PRO A 746 -17.10 -9.05 -17.15
C PRO A 746 -17.66 -8.88 -18.56
N LYS A 747 -18.33 -7.76 -18.83
CA LYS A 747 -18.88 -7.41 -20.15
C LYS A 747 -17.81 -7.36 -21.24
N THR A 748 -16.58 -7.03 -20.86
CA THR A 748 -15.43 -6.92 -21.78
C THR A 748 -14.80 -8.26 -22.15
N SER A 749 -15.10 -9.34 -21.44
CA SER A 749 -14.53 -10.67 -21.72
C SER A 749 -15.37 -11.43 -22.74
N ASP A 750 -14.78 -12.11 -23.72
CA ASP A 750 -15.52 -13.00 -24.62
C ASP A 750 -15.80 -14.34 -23.92
N VAL A 751 -17.07 -14.79 -23.93
CA VAL A 751 -17.49 -16.09 -23.38
C VAL A 751 -16.67 -17.25 -23.95
N LYS A 752 -16.33 -17.19 -25.24
CA LYS A 752 -15.57 -18.25 -25.91
C LYS A 752 -14.14 -18.40 -25.39
N ASN A 753 -13.59 -17.32 -24.84
CA ASN A 753 -12.20 -17.24 -24.41
C ASN A 753 -12.02 -17.44 -22.89
N LEU A 754 -13.11 -17.66 -22.13
CA LEU A 754 -13.07 -17.73 -20.66
C LEU A 754 -12.17 -18.86 -20.14
N LEU A 755 -12.12 -20.00 -20.83
CA LEU A 755 -11.27 -21.14 -20.47
C LEU A 755 -9.90 -21.12 -21.18
N GLY A 756 -9.51 -20.00 -21.78
CA GLY A 756 -8.23 -19.87 -22.49
C GLY A 756 -8.20 -20.48 -23.90
N HIS A 757 -9.32 -21.02 -24.40
CA HIS A 757 -9.44 -21.40 -25.81
C HIS A 757 -9.64 -20.16 -26.68
N ILE A 758 -8.56 -19.60 -27.19
CA ILE A 758 -8.63 -18.55 -28.20
C ILE A 758 -9.18 -19.18 -29.49
N SER A 759 -10.46 -18.98 -29.82
CA SER A 759 -10.90 -19.12 -31.20
C SER A 759 -10.33 -17.93 -31.98
N ARG A 760 -9.08 -18.05 -32.45
CA ARG A 760 -8.46 -16.97 -33.24
C ARG A 760 -9.27 -16.78 -34.50
N SER A 761 -9.73 -15.56 -34.74
CA SER A 761 -10.29 -15.24 -36.04
C SER A 761 -9.18 -15.24 -37.09
N SER A 762 -9.48 -15.62 -38.32
CA SER A 762 -8.53 -15.60 -39.43
C SER A 762 -7.94 -14.20 -39.71
N ALA A 763 -8.57 -13.14 -39.20
CA ALA A 763 -8.08 -11.77 -39.27
C ALA A 763 -6.92 -11.50 -38.30
N GLU A 764 -6.93 -12.06 -37.09
CA GLU A 764 -5.86 -11.89 -36.10
C GLU A 764 -4.56 -12.60 -36.50
N LEU A 765 -4.68 -13.73 -37.21
CA LEU A 765 -3.51 -14.45 -37.76
C LEU A 765 -2.82 -13.68 -38.90
N ARG A 766 -3.52 -12.77 -39.60
CA ARG A 766 -2.90 -11.95 -40.66
C ARG A 766 -2.09 -10.78 -40.12
N ILE A 767 -2.42 -10.27 -38.94
CA ILE A 767 -1.72 -9.12 -38.33
C ILE A 767 -0.40 -9.56 -37.68
N GLN A 768 -0.23 -10.84 -37.34
CA GLN A 768 1.02 -11.37 -36.80
C GLN A 768 2.06 -11.77 -37.87
N ALA A 769 1.67 -11.78 -39.15
CA ALA A 769 2.51 -12.16 -40.29
C ALA A 769 2.94 -10.96 -41.15
N GLN A 770 2.67 -9.74 -40.69
CA GLN A 770 3.20 -8.47 -41.21
C GLN A 770 3.95 -7.77 -40.07
#